data_AF-A0A8H6S0Q8-F1
#
_entry.id   AF-A0A8H6S0Q8-F1
#
_cell.length_a   1.000
_cell.length_b   1.000
_cell.length_c   1.000
_cell.angle_alpha   90.00
_cell.angle_beta   90.00
_cell.angle_gamma   90.00
#
_symmetry.space_group_name_H-M   'P 1'
#
loop_
_entity.id
_entity.type
_entity.pdbx_description
1 polymer ?
#
loop_
_entity_poly.entity_id
_entity_poly.type
_entity_poly.pdbx_seq_one_letter_code
_entity_poly.pdbx_strand_id
1 'polypeptide(L)'
;MSRARPRATEFITKVYERSQKPPATDKGAQDHDLPKPIIKPDQRVRTTAMRIAKAERDERMDITRVLTPVKTFMGGFTRPQNLSTAHWFPGGSYIIKGRVYEKPSPAAYEAHTVFLLESRYHIRYKPGRTEAPEYIYGVCREADLPAVLRNYNSKRTPLNIRTIMDNARWPWGPQKKRKRVFGGYVSEPQTPVPVDEDQATQTRELLQDSSPVNILSSLRAFQPSAEEEITDKPVTSPGVVEAVPPTEDEELASEETDLSLFVPRSEYLQTLEKTPFWRPVITLTVSTRPLALSLLRLANRHATGLPFYASVSDDDRKSFTSFPARMRSLRLRRIQDLSLELASVLTGARGGIPGIRFEHESNGRGIAGEGLADPIPWDKRVIHVGLGTSLPSWVQSEFPKVLLGRAKVEVPGWKPFELYHVDDFGNRSRMLDGQALPWARPEHSFADRNLEEWYTEYCILRRVLKIYQSAAEELNRMRDEGKMSQRTRTLVPNPNQSIDSSQMVQPEGNVASREQEVNNDGESGEVEEVLLEDDGPEDPSFKSARPLMFIREGPDALKNFSRRVLGIIDETSSLDELDEPPDFVVLRGGPIDGEKPLSVTSTTPILGPRDPLTGELHRTAVLQEMGYLRFVPLNLAIRAVTRRYQLWAVKKKEELSRQLPTRHAQVDYPDTPRRLY
;
A
#
# COMPACT_ATOMS: atom_id res chain seq x y z
N MET A 1 30.33 24.80 -44.50
CA MET A 1 29.17 23.95 -44.89
C MET A 1 29.58 22.46 -45.06
N SER A 2 30.20 21.78 -44.08
CA SER A 2 30.61 20.36 -44.26
C SER A 2 30.45 19.44 -43.03
N ARG A 3 29.48 19.68 -42.13
CA ARG A 3 29.24 18.84 -40.94
C ARG A 3 27.80 18.31 -40.82
N ALA A 4 27.18 17.87 -41.92
CA ALA A 4 25.77 17.44 -41.94
C ALA A 4 25.50 16.02 -42.48
N ARG A 5 26.48 15.10 -42.50
CA ARG A 5 26.31 13.77 -43.13
C ARG A 5 26.72 12.49 -42.34
N PRO A 6 26.58 12.36 -41.00
CA PRO A 6 26.65 11.03 -40.36
C PRO A 6 25.29 10.36 -40.08
N ARG A 7 24.16 11.08 -40.09
CA ARG A 7 22.87 10.52 -39.62
C ARG A 7 22.16 9.61 -40.62
N ALA A 8 22.37 9.82 -41.92
CA ALA A 8 21.71 9.01 -42.95
C ALA A 8 22.32 7.61 -43.04
N THR A 9 23.65 7.50 -42.94
CA THR A 9 24.34 6.22 -42.92
C THR A 9 23.98 5.43 -41.66
N GLU A 10 24.03 6.01 -40.46
CA GLU A 10 23.59 5.34 -39.24
C GLU A 10 22.14 4.83 -39.29
N PHE A 11 21.24 5.58 -39.93
CA PHE A 11 19.85 5.16 -40.09
C PHE A 11 19.73 3.95 -41.03
N ILE A 12 20.43 3.98 -42.16
CA ILE A 12 20.46 2.88 -43.12
C ILE A 12 21.10 1.64 -42.50
N THR A 13 22.20 1.78 -41.75
CA THR A 13 22.84 0.66 -41.06
C THR A 13 21.89 0.05 -40.01
N LYS A 14 21.18 0.87 -39.22
CA LYS A 14 20.20 0.35 -38.24
C LYS A 14 18.98 -0.32 -38.88
N VAL A 15 18.52 0.16 -40.04
CA VAL A 15 17.45 -0.50 -40.80
C VAL A 15 17.94 -1.81 -41.38
N TYR A 16 19.15 -1.83 -41.95
CA TYR A 16 19.78 -3.02 -42.50
C TYR A 16 20.06 -4.09 -41.43
N GLU A 17 20.58 -3.70 -40.25
CA GLU A 17 20.76 -4.58 -39.10
C GLU A 17 19.42 -5.13 -38.57
N ARG A 18 18.33 -4.35 -38.66
CA ARG A 18 16.98 -4.85 -38.31
C ARG A 18 16.42 -5.81 -39.35
N SER A 19 16.70 -5.61 -40.64
CA SER A 19 16.30 -6.55 -41.70
C SER A 19 17.17 -7.80 -41.75
N GLN A 20 18.42 -7.71 -41.28
CA GLN A 20 19.35 -8.84 -41.17
C GLN A 20 19.23 -9.59 -39.84
N LYS A 21 18.42 -9.10 -38.89
CA LYS A 21 17.99 -9.97 -37.79
C LYS A 21 17.28 -11.15 -38.44
N PRO A 22 17.75 -12.40 -38.24
CA PRO A 22 17.05 -13.56 -38.76
C PRO A 22 15.58 -13.46 -38.33
N PRO A 23 14.61 -13.80 -39.21
CA PRO A 23 13.20 -13.82 -38.82
C PRO A 23 13.14 -14.55 -37.50
N ALA A 24 12.53 -13.93 -36.48
CA ALA A 24 12.60 -14.37 -35.08
C ALA A 24 12.50 -15.89 -35.08
N THR A 25 13.66 -16.54 -34.91
CA THR A 25 13.74 -17.98 -35.14
C THR A 25 12.76 -18.62 -34.16
N ASP A 26 12.11 -19.70 -34.58
CA ASP A 26 11.25 -20.55 -33.73
C ASP A 26 11.95 -21.07 -32.46
N LYS A 27 13.13 -20.57 -32.10
CA LYS A 27 13.73 -20.66 -30.77
C LYS A 27 12.78 -20.21 -29.66
N GLY A 28 11.89 -19.25 -29.92
CA GLY A 28 10.82 -18.92 -28.98
C GLY A 28 9.82 -20.07 -28.78
N ALA A 29 9.62 -20.91 -29.80
CA ALA A 29 8.81 -22.13 -29.72
C ALA A 29 9.60 -23.32 -29.14
N GLN A 30 10.89 -23.46 -29.46
CA GLN A 30 11.73 -24.55 -28.92
C GLN A 30 12.07 -24.38 -27.43
N ASP A 31 12.15 -23.15 -26.92
CA ASP A 31 12.29 -22.91 -25.46
C ASP A 31 11.01 -23.25 -24.67
N HIS A 32 9.87 -23.54 -25.32
CA HIS A 32 8.67 -24.02 -24.63
C HIS A 32 8.78 -25.49 -24.19
N ASP A 33 9.67 -26.27 -24.79
CA ASP A 33 9.84 -27.70 -24.49
C ASP A 33 10.79 -27.97 -23.32
N LEU A 34 11.56 -26.96 -22.87
CA LEU A 34 12.34 -27.08 -21.65
C LEU A 34 11.41 -27.09 -20.43
N PRO A 35 11.61 -28.01 -19.45
CA PRO A 35 10.79 -28.06 -18.25
C PRO A 35 10.86 -26.71 -17.53
N LYS A 36 9.70 -26.06 -17.36
CA LYS A 36 9.61 -24.77 -16.66
C LYS A 36 10.23 -24.93 -15.28
N PRO A 37 11.20 -24.09 -14.88
CA PRO A 37 11.86 -24.23 -13.59
C PRO A 37 10.83 -24.22 -12.46
N ILE A 38 10.98 -25.14 -11.50
CA ILE A 38 10.08 -25.26 -10.34
C ILE A 38 10.13 -23.94 -9.56
N ILE A 39 9.11 -23.10 -9.73
CA ILE A 39 9.01 -21.81 -9.06
C ILE A 39 8.74 -22.07 -7.57
N LYS A 40 9.64 -21.59 -6.71
CA LYS A 40 9.50 -21.66 -5.24
C LYS A 40 8.16 -21.04 -4.80
N PRO A 41 7.50 -21.56 -3.74
CA PRO A 41 6.18 -21.08 -3.33
C PRO A 41 6.15 -19.56 -3.04
N ASP A 42 7.18 -19.03 -2.38
CA ASP A 42 7.31 -17.59 -2.10
C ASP A 42 7.38 -16.73 -3.39
N GLN A 43 8.07 -17.24 -4.40
CA GLN A 43 8.17 -16.57 -5.70
C GLN A 43 6.84 -16.61 -6.45
N ARG A 44 6.03 -17.66 -6.28
CA ARG A 44 4.67 -17.72 -6.84
C ARG A 44 3.80 -16.62 -6.24
N VAL A 45 3.78 -16.49 -4.90
CA VAL A 45 3.00 -15.44 -4.21
C VAL A 45 3.41 -14.04 -4.67
N ARG A 46 4.72 -13.77 -4.74
CA ARG A 46 5.23 -12.47 -5.24
C ARG A 46 4.84 -12.23 -6.69
N THR A 47 4.95 -13.25 -7.55
CA THR A 47 4.60 -13.16 -8.97
C THR A 47 3.11 -12.89 -9.17
N THR A 48 2.24 -13.60 -8.45
CA THR A 48 0.80 -13.36 -8.44
C THR A 48 0.49 -11.94 -7.97
N ALA A 49 1.07 -11.48 -6.86
CA ALA A 49 0.88 -10.11 -6.37
C ALA A 49 1.32 -9.05 -7.38
N MET A 50 2.46 -9.25 -8.07
CA MET A 50 2.92 -8.36 -9.14
C MET A 50 1.97 -8.36 -10.35
N ARG A 51 1.41 -9.51 -10.71
CA ARG A 51 0.44 -9.63 -11.81
C ARG A 51 -0.90 -8.96 -11.47
N ILE A 52 -1.39 -9.12 -10.24
CA ILE A 52 -2.59 -8.41 -9.73
C ILE A 52 -2.37 -6.89 -9.79
N ALA A 53 -1.24 -6.40 -9.29
CA ALA A 53 -0.91 -4.97 -9.35
C ALA A 53 -0.72 -4.48 -10.80
N LYS A 54 -0.20 -5.33 -11.69
CA LYS A 54 -0.06 -5.04 -13.12
C LYS A 54 -1.42 -4.94 -13.81
N ALA A 55 -2.36 -5.84 -13.53
CA ALA A 55 -3.70 -5.82 -14.09
C ALA A 55 -4.39 -4.48 -13.82
N GLU A 56 -4.39 -4.03 -12.57
CA GLU A 56 -4.95 -2.72 -12.19
C GLU A 56 -4.19 -1.55 -12.83
N ARG A 57 -2.85 -1.64 -12.89
CA ARG A 57 -2.01 -0.61 -13.51
C ARG A 57 -2.31 -0.47 -15.01
N ASP A 58 -2.52 -1.57 -15.72
CA ASP A 58 -2.83 -1.57 -17.14
C ASP A 58 -4.20 -0.91 -17.40
N GLU A 59 -5.22 -1.20 -16.58
CA GLU A 59 -6.52 -0.53 -16.62
C GLU A 59 -6.38 0.99 -16.37
N ARG A 60 -5.66 1.38 -15.32
CA ARG A 60 -5.36 2.79 -15.02
C ARG A 60 -4.66 3.50 -16.20
N MET A 61 -3.70 2.83 -16.84
CA MET A 61 -2.97 3.41 -17.99
C MET A 61 -3.90 3.66 -19.18
N ASP A 62 -4.85 2.77 -19.43
CA ASP A 62 -5.81 2.91 -20.51
C ASP A 62 -6.84 4.00 -20.21
N ILE A 63 -7.39 4.05 -18.99
CA ILE A 63 -8.24 5.17 -18.53
C ILE A 63 -7.50 6.50 -18.71
N THR A 64 -6.25 6.58 -18.22
CA THR A 64 -5.44 7.80 -18.33
C THR A 64 -5.24 8.20 -19.79
N ARG A 65 -5.00 7.25 -20.71
CA ARG A 65 -4.84 7.53 -22.14
C ARG A 65 -6.13 8.07 -22.76
N VAL A 66 -7.28 7.50 -22.43
CA VAL A 66 -8.59 7.92 -22.96
C VAL A 66 -8.97 9.33 -22.48
N LEU A 67 -8.64 9.66 -21.23
CA LEU A 67 -8.88 10.99 -20.64
C LEU A 67 -7.76 12.01 -20.96
N THR A 68 -6.66 11.59 -21.57
CA THR A 68 -5.62 12.53 -22.00
C THR A 68 -6.02 13.06 -23.36
N PRO A 69 -6.11 14.39 -23.55
CA PRO A 69 -6.40 14.94 -24.86
C PRO A 69 -5.37 14.45 -25.89
N VAL A 70 -5.86 14.04 -27.05
CA VAL A 70 -5.01 13.45 -28.08
C VAL A 70 -4.07 14.53 -28.61
N LYS A 71 -2.77 14.23 -28.65
CA LYS A 71 -1.78 15.12 -29.26
C LYS A 71 -2.06 15.21 -30.75
N THR A 72 -2.42 16.39 -31.23
CA THR A 72 -2.49 16.68 -32.66
C THR A 72 -1.07 16.78 -33.20
N PHE A 73 -0.76 15.96 -34.21
CA PHE A 73 0.49 16.12 -34.97
C PHE A 73 0.26 17.14 -36.09
N MET A 74 1.33 17.70 -36.67
CA MET A 74 1.25 18.67 -37.77
C MET A 74 0.26 18.19 -38.85
N GLY A 75 -0.77 18.98 -39.14
CA GLY A 75 -1.84 18.63 -40.07
C GLY A 75 -3.11 18.02 -39.45
N GLY A 76 -3.25 18.00 -38.11
CA GLY A 76 -4.48 17.56 -37.44
C GLY A 76 -4.65 16.04 -37.32
N PHE A 77 -3.74 15.25 -37.89
CA PHE A 77 -3.76 13.80 -37.78
C PHE A 77 -3.30 13.33 -36.39
N THR A 78 -4.03 12.35 -35.84
CA THR A 78 -3.69 11.69 -34.58
C THR A 78 -3.11 10.30 -34.85
N ARG A 79 -2.01 9.93 -34.20
CA ARG A 79 -1.51 8.55 -34.27
C ARG A 79 -2.40 7.65 -33.42
N PRO A 80 -2.86 6.48 -33.94
CA PRO A 80 -3.59 5.52 -33.13
C PRO A 80 -2.72 5.07 -31.97
N GLN A 81 -3.32 4.99 -30.77
CA GLN A 81 -2.64 4.52 -29.58
C GLN A 81 -3.06 3.08 -29.29
N ASN A 82 -2.09 2.20 -29.09
CA ASN A 82 -2.37 0.84 -28.64
C ASN A 82 -2.74 0.86 -27.15
N LEU A 83 -3.92 0.35 -26.85
CA LEU A 83 -4.39 0.15 -25.48
C LEU A 83 -3.74 -1.10 -24.88
N SER A 84 -3.51 -1.08 -23.58
CA SER A 84 -2.89 -2.21 -22.86
C SER A 84 -3.85 -3.40 -22.79
N THR A 85 -5.14 -3.10 -22.65
CA THR A 85 -6.28 -4.03 -22.71
C THR A 85 -6.37 -4.78 -24.05
N ALA A 86 -5.95 -4.16 -25.15
CA ALA A 86 -5.93 -4.83 -26.46
C ALA A 86 -4.98 -6.03 -26.52
N HIS A 87 -4.00 -6.13 -25.62
CA HIS A 87 -3.16 -7.33 -25.51
C HIS A 87 -3.91 -8.57 -25.00
N TRP A 88 -5.05 -8.36 -24.35
CA TRP A 88 -5.93 -9.39 -23.81
C TRP A 88 -7.14 -9.69 -24.71
N PHE A 89 -7.28 -9.03 -25.87
CA PHE A 89 -8.31 -9.38 -26.85
C PHE A 89 -8.00 -10.73 -27.52
N PRO A 90 -8.99 -11.42 -28.11
CA PRO A 90 -8.74 -12.61 -28.92
C PRO A 90 -7.67 -12.35 -29.99
N GLY A 91 -6.62 -13.19 -30.05
CA GLY A 91 -5.45 -12.97 -30.92
C GLY A 91 -4.45 -11.92 -30.39
N GLY A 92 -4.69 -11.36 -29.20
CA GLY A 92 -3.80 -10.42 -28.53
C GLY A 92 -2.48 -11.07 -28.09
N SER A 93 -1.44 -10.25 -28.00
CA SER A 93 -0.07 -10.73 -27.76
C SER A 93 0.12 -11.48 -26.43
N TYR A 94 -0.72 -11.25 -25.42
CA TYR A 94 -0.63 -11.96 -24.15
C TYR A 94 -1.30 -13.32 -24.20
N ILE A 95 -2.40 -13.46 -24.94
CA ILE A 95 -3.04 -14.75 -25.18
C ILE A 95 -2.12 -15.64 -26.02
N ILE A 96 -1.55 -15.10 -27.12
CA ILE A 96 -0.60 -15.84 -27.98
C ILE A 96 0.61 -16.35 -27.17
N LYS A 97 1.08 -15.57 -26.19
CA LYS A 97 2.21 -15.93 -25.33
C LYS A 97 1.83 -16.81 -24.14
N GLY A 98 0.59 -17.28 -24.05
CA GLY A 98 0.09 -18.09 -22.93
C GLY A 98 0.23 -17.40 -21.57
N ARG A 99 0.15 -16.06 -21.53
CA ARG A 99 0.23 -15.32 -20.26
C ARG A 99 -1.08 -15.48 -19.49
N VAL A 100 -0.96 -15.88 -18.23
CA VAL A 100 -2.12 -16.00 -17.33
C VAL A 100 -2.53 -14.61 -16.85
N TYR A 101 -3.81 -14.29 -17.05
CA TYR A 101 -4.44 -13.11 -16.49
C TYR A 101 -4.75 -13.32 -15.00
N GLU A 102 -4.30 -12.42 -14.13
CA GLU A 102 -4.65 -12.45 -12.71
C GLU A 102 -5.67 -11.35 -12.43
N LYS A 103 -6.76 -11.70 -11.73
CA LYS A 103 -7.82 -10.75 -11.41
C LYS A 103 -7.31 -9.69 -10.42
N PRO A 104 -7.63 -8.40 -10.64
CA PRO A 104 -7.32 -7.32 -9.72
C PRO A 104 -8.01 -7.52 -8.36
N SER A 105 -7.51 -6.83 -7.32
CA SER A 105 -8.05 -6.95 -5.97
C SER A 105 -9.50 -6.44 -5.91
N PRO A 106 -10.42 -7.12 -5.18
CA PRO A 106 -11.80 -6.66 -5.03
C PRO A 106 -11.90 -5.26 -4.42
N ALA A 107 -10.99 -4.92 -3.51
CA ALA A 107 -10.91 -3.58 -2.93
C ALA A 107 -10.61 -2.47 -3.96
N ALA A 108 -10.13 -2.79 -5.16
CA ALA A 108 -9.94 -1.80 -6.21
C ALA A 108 -11.26 -1.37 -6.88
N TYR A 109 -12.36 -2.11 -6.67
CA TYR A 109 -13.68 -1.85 -7.24
C TYR A 109 -14.71 -1.37 -6.21
N GLU A 110 -14.21 -0.95 -5.05
CA GLU A 110 -14.96 -0.13 -4.10
C GLU A 110 -14.90 1.35 -4.53
N ALA A 111 -15.85 2.17 -4.07
CA ALA A 111 -15.85 3.60 -4.34
C ALA A 111 -14.62 4.28 -3.72
N HIS A 112 -13.93 5.10 -4.51
CA HIS A 112 -12.73 5.83 -4.10
C HIS A 112 -12.91 7.32 -4.29
N THR A 113 -12.42 8.10 -3.32
CA THR A 113 -12.47 9.56 -3.34
C THR A 113 -11.10 10.13 -3.63
N VAL A 114 -11.02 10.90 -4.73
CA VAL A 114 -9.93 11.81 -5.03
C VAL A 114 -10.21 13.12 -4.28
N PHE A 115 -9.24 13.66 -3.57
CA PHE A 115 -9.42 14.90 -2.82
C PHE A 115 -8.28 15.89 -3.10
N LEU A 116 -8.64 17.17 -3.11
CA LEU A 116 -7.72 18.30 -3.11
C LEU A 116 -7.82 18.99 -1.75
N LEU A 117 -6.73 18.98 -0.99
CA LEU A 117 -6.61 19.73 0.26
C LEU A 117 -5.88 21.04 0.00
N GLU A 118 -6.25 22.06 0.76
CA GLU A 118 -5.55 23.34 0.83
C GLU A 118 -5.13 23.58 2.28
N SER A 119 -3.97 24.20 2.49
CA SER A 119 -3.58 24.67 3.81
C SER A 119 -4.42 25.90 4.20
N ARG A 120 -4.94 25.92 5.43
CA ARG A 120 -5.71 27.04 5.98
C ARG A 120 -4.88 28.32 6.02
N TYR A 121 -3.58 28.21 6.28
CA TYR A 121 -2.64 29.32 6.38
C TYR A 121 -1.60 29.27 5.27
N HIS A 122 -1.01 30.43 4.97
CA HIS A 122 0.06 30.53 3.98
C HIS A 122 1.34 29.88 4.50
N ILE A 123 2.07 29.22 3.61
CA ILE A 123 3.33 28.55 3.91
C ILE A 123 4.48 29.49 3.60
N ARG A 124 5.46 29.54 4.52
CA ARG A 124 6.74 30.19 4.26
C ARG A 124 7.62 29.24 3.46
N TYR A 125 7.97 29.66 2.25
CA TYR A 125 8.94 28.98 1.41
C TYR A 125 10.31 29.63 1.54
N LYS A 126 11.32 28.99 0.94
CA LYS A 126 12.65 29.58 0.77
C LYS A 126 12.58 30.95 0.07
N PRO A 127 13.56 31.84 0.28
CA PRO A 127 13.66 33.11 -0.43
C PRO A 127 13.41 32.97 -1.93
N GLY A 128 12.69 33.93 -2.52
CA GLY A 128 12.32 33.93 -3.94
C GLY A 128 10.99 33.24 -4.29
N ARG A 129 10.31 32.60 -3.33
CA ARG A 129 8.93 32.09 -3.51
C ARG A 129 7.93 32.89 -2.67
N THR A 130 6.82 33.27 -3.29
CA THR A 130 5.72 33.96 -2.61
C THR A 130 5.06 33.05 -1.60
N GLU A 131 4.83 33.56 -0.39
CA GLU A 131 4.05 32.91 0.67
C GLU A 131 2.62 32.64 0.16
N ALA A 132 2.22 31.38 0.05
CA ALA A 132 0.93 30.98 -0.48
C ALA A 132 0.39 29.74 0.25
N PRO A 133 -0.93 29.47 0.19
CA PRO A 133 -1.48 28.18 0.58
C PRO A 133 -0.87 27.06 -0.25
N GLU A 134 -0.55 25.94 0.40
CA GLU A 134 -0.08 24.73 -0.25
C GLU A 134 -1.25 23.81 -0.58
N TYR A 135 -1.09 22.99 -1.63
CA TYR A 135 -2.14 22.10 -2.10
C TYR A 135 -1.66 20.66 -2.12
N ILE A 136 -2.47 19.75 -1.56
CA ILE A 136 -2.18 18.31 -1.56
C ILE A 136 -3.28 17.58 -2.31
N TYR A 137 -2.88 16.68 -3.19
CA TYR A 137 -3.81 15.74 -3.81
C TYR A 137 -3.62 14.36 -3.21
N GLY A 138 -4.71 13.64 -3.04
CA GLY A 138 -4.68 12.26 -2.58
C GLY A 138 -5.86 11.46 -3.06
N VAL A 139 -5.78 10.15 -2.84
CA VAL A 139 -6.85 9.19 -3.09
C VAL A 139 -7.00 8.31 -1.85
N CYS A 140 -8.23 8.05 -1.47
CA CYS A 140 -8.60 7.11 -0.41
C CYS A 140 -9.88 6.37 -0.79
N ARG A 141 -10.25 5.34 -0.03
CA ARG A 141 -11.61 4.79 -0.14
C ARG A 141 -12.60 5.84 0.32
N GLU A 142 -13.82 5.79 -0.21
CA GLU A 142 -14.88 6.72 0.14
C GLU A 142 -15.09 6.84 1.67
N ALA A 143 -15.20 5.72 2.38
CA ALA A 143 -15.42 5.70 3.82
C ALA A 143 -14.24 6.22 4.67
N ASP A 144 -13.02 6.21 4.11
CA ASP A 144 -11.80 6.52 4.85
C ASP A 144 -11.49 8.02 4.90
N LEU A 145 -12.18 8.86 4.12
CA LEU A 145 -11.83 10.27 3.95
C LEU A 145 -11.74 11.04 5.30
N PRO A 146 -12.69 10.93 6.26
CA PRO A 146 -12.58 11.61 7.55
C PRO A 146 -11.37 11.15 8.37
N ALA A 147 -11.08 9.85 8.36
CA ALA A 147 -9.93 9.29 9.07
C ALA A 147 -8.61 9.74 8.44
N VAL A 148 -8.55 9.81 7.11
CA VAL A 148 -7.41 10.34 6.37
C VAL A 148 -7.20 11.81 6.70
N LEU A 149 -8.23 12.66 6.66
CA LEU A 149 -8.15 14.07 7.02
C LEU A 149 -7.73 14.30 8.48
N ARG A 150 -8.24 13.48 9.41
CA ARG A 150 -7.78 13.46 10.80
C ARG A 150 -6.29 13.12 10.89
N ASN A 151 -5.82 12.16 10.09
CA ASN A 151 -4.40 11.79 10.07
C ASN A 151 -3.52 12.93 9.53
N TYR A 152 -3.93 13.63 8.46
CA TYR A 152 -3.24 14.82 7.93
C TYR A 152 -3.16 15.97 8.96
N ASN A 153 -4.13 16.05 9.86
CA ASN A 153 -4.22 17.05 10.92
C ASN A 153 -3.83 16.48 12.31
N SER A 154 -2.87 15.56 12.38
CA SER A 154 -2.46 14.93 13.64
C SER A 154 -0.96 14.93 13.87
N LYS A 155 -0.54 14.42 15.04
CA LYS A 155 0.89 14.12 15.31
C LYS A 155 1.46 13.04 14.38
N ARG A 156 0.62 12.20 13.76
CA ARG A 156 1.00 11.09 12.89
C ARG A 156 1.19 11.49 11.43
N THR A 157 0.99 12.77 11.10
CA THR A 157 1.19 13.31 9.75
C THR A 157 2.59 12.98 9.21
N PRO A 158 2.69 12.59 7.92
CA PRO A 158 3.99 12.34 7.27
C PRO A 158 4.96 13.51 7.43
N LEU A 159 6.26 13.21 7.49
CA LEU A 159 7.29 14.19 7.86
C LEU A 159 7.28 15.43 6.95
N ASN A 160 7.18 15.23 5.63
CA ASN A 160 7.14 16.30 4.63
C ASN A 160 5.90 17.21 4.75
N ILE A 161 4.74 16.66 5.07
CA ILE A 161 3.51 17.44 5.29
C ILE A 161 3.60 18.19 6.61
N ARG A 162 4.19 17.57 7.62
CA ARG A 162 4.42 18.17 8.93
C ARG A 162 5.41 19.34 8.85
N THR A 163 6.48 19.25 8.05
CA THR A 163 7.38 20.38 7.79
C THR A 163 6.66 21.56 7.14
N ILE A 164 5.63 21.31 6.32
CA ILE A 164 4.80 22.38 5.74
C ILE A 164 3.97 23.07 6.82
N MET A 165 3.39 22.32 7.76
CA MET A 165 2.65 22.86 8.91
C MET A 165 3.54 23.67 9.85
N ASP A 166 4.75 23.18 10.09
CA ASP A 166 5.79 23.87 10.88
C ASP A 166 6.19 25.22 10.24
N ASN A 167 6.25 25.28 8.91
CA ASN A 167 6.57 26.49 8.14
C ASN A 167 5.37 27.41 7.90
N ALA A 168 4.18 27.05 8.39
CA ALA A 168 2.98 27.82 8.16
C ALA A 168 2.95 29.10 9.00
N ARG A 169 2.29 30.12 8.45
CA ARG A 169 2.10 31.39 9.13
C ARG A 169 0.83 31.37 9.98
N TRP A 170 0.96 30.79 11.16
CA TRP A 170 -0.13 30.70 12.13
C TRP A 170 -0.61 32.09 12.60
N PRO A 171 -1.91 32.28 12.89
CA PRO A 171 -2.46 33.61 13.18
C PRO A 171 -1.94 34.20 14.50
N TRP A 172 -1.63 33.36 15.50
CA TRP A 172 -1.01 33.78 16.76
C TRP A 172 0.53 33.82 16.70
N GLY A 173 1.13 33.35 15.60
CA GLY A 173 2.58 33.41 15.42
C GLY A 173 3.07 34.81 15.03
N PRO A 174 4.40 35.04 15.05
CA PRO A 174 4.98 36.31 14.65
C PRO A 174 4.60 36.63 13.20
N GLN A 175 3.91 37.75 13.03
CA GLN A 175 3.47 38.24 11.73
C GLN A 175 4.60 38.99 11.04
N LYS A 176 4.77 38.76 9.73
CA LYS A 176 5.65 39.56 8.88
C LYS A 176 5.26 41.02 9.01
N LYS A 177 6.12 41.80 9.67
CA LYS A 177 6.03 43.26 9.65
C LYS A 177 6.14 43.66 8.18
N ARG A 178 5.10 44.27 7.63
CA ARG A 178 5.20 44.87 6.29
C ARG A 178 6.31 45.91 6.41
N LYS A 179 7.50 45.62 5.84
CA LYS A 179 8.50 46.66 5.62
C LYS A 179 7.75 47.71 4.82
N ARG A 180 7.45 48.85 5.44
CA ARG A 180 7.00 50.02 4.68
C ARG A 180 8.14 50.24 3.71
N VAL A 181 7.92 49.93 2.45
CA VAL A 181 8.85 50.32 1.40
C VAL A 181 8.81 51.83 1.47
N PHE A 182 9.80 52.39 2.16
CA PHE A 182 9.97 53.83 2.27
C PHE A 182 10.39 54.23 0.86
N GLY A 183 9.38 54.49 0.02
CA GLY A 183 9.59 54.91 -1.35
C GLY A 183 10.37 56.20 -1.30
N GLY A 184 11.65 56.14 -1.69
CA GLY A 184 12.52 57.30 -1.91
C GLY A 184 12.06 58.22 -3.04
N TYR A 185 10.81 58.11 -3.47
CA TYR A 185 10.08 59.18 -4.14
C TYR A 185 8.96 59.64 -3.21
N VAL A 186 9.37 60.35 -2.16
CA VAL A 186 8.53 61.42 -1.61
C VAL A 186 8.48 62.46 -2.72
N SER A 187 7.55 62.31 -3.67
CA SER A 187 6.88 63.53 -4.13
C SER A 187 6.29 64.14 -2.86
N GLU A 188 6.59 65.42 -2.63
CA GLU A 188 6.04 66.17 -1.51
C GLU A 188 4.59 65.75 -1.26
N PRO A 189 4.15 65.63 0.00
CA PRO A 189 2.75 65.38 0.30
C PRO A 189 1.95 66.51 -0.35
N GLN A 190 1.43 66.26 -1.57
CA GLN A 190 0.39 67.08 -2.14
C GLN A 190 -0.71 67.04 -1.09
N THR A 191 -0.98 68.21 -0.52
CA THR A 191 -2.14 68.44 0.32
C THR A 191 -3.32 67.71 -0.31
N PRO A 192 -4.14 66.98 0.47
CA PRO A 192 -5.28 66.27 -0.06
C PRO A 192 -6.11 67.28 -0.86
N VAL A 193 -6.05 67.17 -2.19
CA VAL A 193 -6.94 67.91 -3.07
C VAL A 193 -8.33 67.46 -2.63
N PRO A 194 -9.24 68.39 -2.27
CA PRO A 194 -10.61 68.04 -1.92
C PRO A 194 -11.14 67.20 -3.07
N VAL A 195 -11.35 65.91 -2.82
CA VAL A 195 -12.02 65.05 -3.77
C VAL A 195 -13.47 65.53 -3.74
N ASP A 196 -13.92 66.17 -4.82
CA ASP A 196 -15.33 66.50 -5.01
C ASP A 196 -16.17 65.26 -4.66
N GLU A 197 -17.03 65.38 -3.66
CA GLU A 197 -17.88 64.30 -3.16
C GLU A 197 -18.72 63.68 -4.29
N ASP A 198 -18.99 64.45 -5.35
CA ASP A 198 -19.70 64.02 -6.54
C ASP A 198 -18.95 62.95 -7.35
N GLN A 199 -17.61 63.02 -7.45
CA GLN A 199 -16.82 62.01 -8.17
C GLN A 199 -16.68 60.71 -7.37
N ALA A 200 -16.58 60.81 -6.04
CA ALA A 200 -16.56 59.64 -5.17
C ALA A 200 -17.90 58.89 -5.22
N THR A 201 -19.01 59.62 -5.37
CA THR A 201 -20.36 59.04 -5.47
C THR A 201 -20.58 58.36 -6.83
N GLN A 202 -20.17 59.01 -7.94
CA GLN A 202 -20.24 58.41 -9.28
C GLN A 202 -19.37 57.15 -9.42
N THR A 203 -18.18 57.14 -8.83
CA THR A 203 -17.30 55.96 -8.85
C THR A 203 -17.90 54.80 -8.05
N ARG A 204 -18.67 55.10 -6.99
CA ARG A 204 -19.34 54.11 -6.14
C ARG A 204 -20.58 53.52 -6.81
N GLU A 205 -21.34 54.32 -7.56
CA GLU A 205 -22.44 53.85 -8.41
C GLU A 205 -21.94 52.99 -9.58
N LEU A 206 -20.87 53.39 -10.27
CA LEU A 206 -20.25 52.60 -11.34
C LEU A 206 -19.71 51.24 -10.87
N LEU A 207 -19.23 51.15 -9.63
CA LEU A 207 -18.77 49.89 -9.04
C LEU A 207 -19.93 49.00 -8.58
N GLN A 208 -21.07 49.56 -8.18
CA GLN A 208 -22.26 48.80 -7.79
C GLN A 208 -23.01 48.21 -9.00
N ASP A 209 -22.96 48.87 -10.16
CA ASP A 209 -23.56 48.35 -11.40
C ASP A 209 -22.69 47.35 -12.15
N SER A 210 -21.44 47.16 -11.74
CA SER A 210 -20.56 46.12 -12.29
C SER A 210 -20.91 44.73 -11.72
N SER A 211 -21.89 44.07 -12.33
CA SER A 211 -22.27 42.69 -12.02
C SER A 211 -21.05 41.75 -11.99
N PRO A 212 -20.95 40.84 -10.98
CA PRO A 212 -19.85 39.87 -10.86
C PRO A 212 -19.72 38.90 -12.04
N VAL A 213 -20.69 38.90 -12.97
CA VAL A 213 -20.65 38.14 -14.22
C VAL A 213 -19.52 38.64 -15.16
N ASN A 214 -19.13 39.91 -15.10
CA ASN A 214 -18.11 40.47 -16.01
C ASN A 214 -16.67 40.05 -15.68
N ILE A 215 -16.37 39.63 -14.44
CA ILE A 215 -15.03 39.16 -14.06
C ILE A 215 -14.73 37.75 -14.62
N LEU A 216 -15.76 36.92 -14.80
CA LEU A 216 -15.61 35.61 -15.45
C LEU A 216 -15.60 35.74 -17.00
N SER A 217 -16.27 36.75 -17.55
CA SER A 217 -16.27 37.06 -18.98
C SER A 217 -14.94 37.68 -19.46
N SER A 218 -14.30 38.52 -18.65
CA SER A 218 -12.96 39.10 -18.99
C SER A 218 -11.83 38.06 -18.95
N LEU A 219 -11.98 36.99 -18.17
CA LEU A 219 -11.09 35.83 -18.23
C LEU A 219 -11.36 34.90 -19.43
N ARG A 220 -12.47 35.10 -20.17
CA ARG A 220 -12.79 34.38 -21.41
C ARG A 220 -12.10 35.00 -22.64
N ALA A 221 -11.65 36.25 -22.55
CA ALA A 221 -10.97 36.98 -23.62
C ALA A 221 -9.48 36.60 -23.80
N PHE A 222 -8.91 35.76 -22.94
CA PHE A 222 -7.58 35.14 -23.14
C PHE A 222 -7.72 33.80 -23.87
N GLN A 223 -8.26 33.83 -25.10
CA GLN A 223 -7.84 32.88 -26.12
C GLN A 223 -6.84 33.62 -27.01
N PRO A 224 -5.60 33.13 -27.20
CA PRO A 224 -4.72 33.74 -28.18
C PRO A 224 -5.37 33.54 -29.55
N SER A 225 -5.90 34.62 -30.12
CA SER A 225 -6.27 34.67 -31.52
C SER A 225 -5.01 34.36 -32.32
N ALA A 226 -4.98 33.16 -32.91
CA ALA A 226 -3.89 32.70 -33.75
C ALA A 226 -4.02 33.38 -35.11
N GLU A 227 -3.61 34.65 -35.21
CA GLU A 227 -3.43 35.40 -36.47
C GLU A 227 -2.84 36.78 -36.10
N GLU A 228 -1.59 36.80 -35.65
CA GLU A 228 -0.78 38.02 -35.75
C GLU A 228 0.38 37.74 -36.70
N GLU A 229 0.27 38.41 -37.85
CA GLU A 229 1.21 38.47 -38.95
C GLU A 229 2.56 39.01 -38.46
N ILE A 230 3.57 38.15 -38.49
CA ILE A 230 4.96 38.49 -38.14
C ILE A 230 5.46 39.46 -39.21
N THR A 231 5.44 40.75 -38.89
CA THR A 231 6.13 41.77 -39.66
C THR A 231 7.61 41.77 -39.27
N ASP A 232 8.44 41.30 -40.20
CA ASP A 232 9.90 41.31 -40.10
C ASP A 232 10.43 42.75 -39.94
N LYS A 233 10.65 43.17 -38.69
CA LYS A 233 11.52 44.30 -38.37
C LYS A 233 12.91 43.78 -38.02
N PRO A 234 13.99 44.30 -38.64
CA PRO A 234 15.34 43.88 -38.31
C PRO A 234 15.68 44.25 -36.86
N VAL A 235 15.94 43.23 -36.05
CA VAL A 235 16.42 43.36 -34.67
C VAL A 235 17.87 43.84 -34.73
N THR A 236 18.08 45.08 -34.31
CA THR A 236 19.41 45.65 -34.06
C THR A 236 20.06 44.89 -32.90
N SER A 237 21.24 44.32 -33.16
CA SER A 237 22.03 43.57 -32.18
C SER A 237 22.26 44.38 -30.90
N PRO A 238 21.93 43.85 -29.70
CA PRO A 238 22.31 44.51 -28.46
C PRO A 238 23.83 44.44 -28.31
N GLY A 239 24.43 45.61 -28.06
CA GLY A 239 25.87 45.76 -27.81
C GLY A 239 26.34 44.83 -26.70
N VAL A 240 27.53 44.28 -26.91
CA VAL A 240 28.29 43.48 -25.93
C VAL A 240 28.53 44.37 -24.70
N VAL A 241 27.71 44.21 -23.67
CA VAL A 241 27.98 44.77 -22.34
C VAL A 241 29.05 43.91 -21.71
N GLU A 242 30.21 44.51 -21.52
CA GLU A 242 31.39 43.94 -20.85
C GLU A 242 30.98 43.43 -19.46
N ALA A 243 31.07 42.11 -19.28
CA ALA A 243 30.66 41.44 -18.06
C ALA A 243 31.59 41.85 -16.91
N VAL A 244 31.08 42.69 -16.01
CA VAL A 244 31.72 43.00 -14.74
C VAL A 244 31.84 41.69 -13.94
N PRO A 245 33.05 41.30 -13.50
CA PRO A 245 33.23 40.09 -12.71
C PRO A 245 32.44 40.21 -11.40
N PRO A 246 31.69 39.16 -11.00
CA PRO A 246 30.97 39.16 -9.73
C PRO A 246 31.98 39.34 -8.59
N THR A 247 31.76 40.35 -7.76
CA THR A 247 32.55 40.62 -6.57
C THR A 247 32.33 39.48 -5.57
N GLU A 248 33.38 38.71 -5.27
CA GLU A 248 33.34 37.44 -4.52
C GLU A 248 33.03 37.60 -3.01
N ASP A 249 32.76 38.82 -2.53
CA ASP A 249 32.67 39.12 -1.08
C ASP A 249 31.22 39.12 -0.51
N GLU A 250 30.18 38.84 -1.30
CA GLU A 250 28.78 38.79 -0.81
C GLU A 250 28.25 37.37 -0.49
N GLU A 251 29.00 36.29 -0.73
CA GLU A 251 28.43 34.93 -0.81
C GLU A 251 28.27 34.14 0.51
N LEU A 252 28.59 34.69 1.68
CA LEU A 252 28.49 33.95 2.96
C LEU A 252 27.86 34.76 4.11
N ALA A 253 26.93 35.66 3.80
CA ALA A 253 25.93 36.04 4.80
C ALA A 253 25.07 34.80 5.06
N SER A 254 25.50 33.97 6.01
CA SER A 254 24.79 32.79 6.47
C SER A 254 23.33 33.16 6.62
N GLU A 255 22.45 32.46 5.89
CA GLU A 255 21.01 32.52 6.09
C GLU A 255 20.75 32.13 7.56
N GLU A 256 20.88 33.08 8.48
CA GLU A 256 20.38 32.98 9.84
C GLU A 256 18.89 32.79 9.66
N THR A 257 18.51 31.53 9.61
CA THR A 257 17.13 31.09 9.61
C THR A 257 16.58 31.66 10.88
N ASP A 258 15.76 32.70 10.75
CA ASP A 258 15.23 33.48 11.84
C ASP A 258 14.35 32.58 12.72
N LEU A 259 14.99 31.81 13.62
CA LEU A 259 14.39 30.78 14.47
C LEU A 259 13.28 31.40 15.34
N SER A 260 13.35 32.71 15.56
CA SER A 260 12.34 33.52 16.25
C SER A 260 10.97 33.46 15.59
N LEU A 261 10.91 33.14 14.28
CA LEU A 261 9.67 33.10 13.53
C LEU A 261 8.95 31.75 13.59
N PHE A 262 9.56 30.73 14.18
CA PHE A 262 8.99 29.39 14.26
C PHE A 262 7.97 29.26 15.39
N VAL A 263 6.78 28.72 15.09
CA VAL A 263 5.78 28.41 16.12
C VAL A 263 6.02 27.00 16.64
N PRO A 264 6.26 26.81 17.96
CA PRO A 264 6.46 25.49 18.53
C PRO A 264 5.32 24.53 18.18
N ARG A 265 5.69 23.33 17.74
CA ARG A 265 4.72 22.30 17.32
C ARG A 265 3.69 21.96 18.41
N SER A 266 4.08 22.04 19.68
CA SER A 266 3.19 21.82 20.82
C SER A 266 1.98 22.76 20.86
N GLU A 267 2.12 23.98 20.33
CA GLU A 267 1.07 24.99 20.35
C GLU A 267 0.00 24.70 19.28
N TYR A 268 0.43 24.59 18.02
CA TYR A 268 -0.55 24.45 16.94
C TYR A 268 -1.22 23.08 16.92
N LEU A 269 -0.56 22.01 17.40
CA LEU A 269 -1.16 20.67 17.41
C LEU A 269 -2.45 20.58 18.22
N GLN A 270 -2.60 21.39 19.28
CA GLN A 270 -3.82 21.43 20.09
C GLN A 270 -4.97 22.10 19.33
N THR A 271 -4.65 23.04 18.44
CA THR A 271 -5.65 23.75 17.64
C THR A 271 -6.21 22.89 16.52
N LEU A 272 -5.49 21.85 16.07
CA LEU A 272 -5.90 21.01 14.93
C LEU A 272 -7.19 20.22 15.19
N GLU A 273 -7.50 19.94 16.45
CA GLU A 273 -8.75 19.26 16.82
C GLU A 273 -9.97 20.15 16.59
N LYS A 274 -9.84 21.46 16.82
CA LYS A 274 -10.92 22.45 16.64
C LYS A 274 -10.93 23.05 15.24
N THR A 275 -9.74 23.35 14.71
CA THR A 275 -9.53 24.03 13.45
C THR A 275 -8.47 23.29 12.66
N PRO A 276 -8.85 22.38 11.74
CA PRO A 276 -7.89 21.61 10.97
C PRO A 276 -7.11 22.54 10.05
N PHE A 277 -5.82 22.23 9.92
CA PHE A 277 -4.89 22.96 9.06
C PHE A 277 -5.10 22.61 7.60
N TRP A 278 -5.20 21.33 7.27
CA TRP A 278 -5.55 20.85 5.94
C TRP A 278 -7.05 20.72 5.83
N ARG A 279 -7.65 21.48 4.91
CA ARG A 279 -9.09 21.48 4.67
C ARG A 279 -9.39 21.00 3.25
N PRO A 280 -10.44 20.20 3.02
CA PRO A 280 -10.84 19.79 1.69
C PRO A 280 -11.36 20.99 0.90
N VAL A 281 -10.85 21.16 -0.32
CA VAL A 281 -11.36 22.16 -1.29
C VAL A 281 -12.42 21.50 -2.16
N ILE A 282 -12.07 20.37 -2.77
CA ILE A 282 -12.97 19.60 -3.62
C ILE A 282 -12.63 18.11 -3.48
N THR A 283 -13.67 17.29 -3.57
CA THR A 283 -13.60 15.84 -3.52
C THR A 283 -14.39 15.27 -4.70
N LEU A 284 -13.85 14.23 -5.33
CA LEU A 284 -14.50 13.49 -6.41
C LEU A 284 -14.53 12.02 -6.03
N THR A 285 -15.72 11.49 -5.78
CA THR A 285 -15.93 10.07 -5.49
C THR A 285 -16.38 9.37 -6.76
N VAL A 286 -15.63 8.36 -7.16
CA VAL A 286 -15.88 7.52 -8.33
C VAL A 286 -15.98 6.06 -7.91
N SER A 287 -16.62 5.24 -8.75
CA SER A 287 -16.97 3.85 -8.42
C SER A 287 -15.78 2.90 -8.23
N THR A 288 -14.58 3.23 -8.75
CA THR A 288 -13.41 2.34 -8.69
C THR A 288 -12.09 3.08 -8.46
N ARG A 289 -11.11 2.37 -7.88
CA ARG A 289 -9.75 2.85 -7.63
C ARG A 289 -8.98 3.20 -8.92
N PRO A 290 -9.01 2.41 -10.01
CA PRO A 290 -8.35 2.78 -11.26
C PRO A 290 -8.83 4.11 -11.83
N LEU A 291 -10.14 4.40 -11.75
CA LEU A 291 -10.70 5.70 -12.13
C LEU A 291 -10.14 6.82 -11.24
N ALA A 292 -10.18 6.64 -9.91
CA ALA A 292 -9.69 7.62 -8.95
C ALA A 292 -8.19 7.92 -9.13
N LEU A 293 -7.36 6.90 -9.31
CA LEU A 293 -5.92 7.07 -9.53
C LEU A 293 -5.61 7.74 -10.88
N SER A 294 -6.42 7.51 -11.90
CA SER A 294 -6.27 8.18 -13.20
C SER A 294 -6.63 9.67 -13.09
N LEU A 295 -7.73 9.99 -12.41
CA LEU A 295 -8.12 11.36 -12.10
C LEU A 295 -7.04 12.08 -11.28
N LEU A 296 -6.55 11.47 -10.20
CA LEU A 296 -5.47 12.01 -9.36
C LEU A 296 -4.25 12.39 -10.20
N ARG A 297 -3.80 11.47 -11.07
CA ARG A 297 -2.65 11.70 -11.94
C ARG A 297 -2.85 12.89 -12.88
N LEU A 298 -4.04 13.01 -13.48
CA LEU A 298 -4.35 14.05 -14.46
C LEU A 298 -4.70 15.40 -13.83
N ALA A 299 -5.17 15.42 -12.57
CA ALA A 299 -5.57 16.62 -11.85
C ALA A 299 -4.38 17.43 -11.31
N ASN A 300 -3.21 16.80 -11.15
CA ASN A 300 -2.01 17.45 -10.58
C ASN A 300 -1.34 18.45 -11.52
N ARG A 301 -1.73 18.47 -12.80
CA ARG A 301 -1.08 19.27 -13.85
C ARG A 301 -2.12 19.79 -14.84
N HIS A 302 -1.72 20.75 -15.66
CA HIS A 302 -2.49 21.17 -16.83
C HIS A 302 -2.71 20.04 -17.81
N ALA A 303 -3.69 20.19 -18.71
CA ALA A 303 -3.95 19.27 -19.80
C ALA A 303 -2.70 19.04 -20.70
N THR A 304 -1.84 20.05 -20.83
CA THR A 304 -0.56 19.99 -21.55
C THR A 304 0.56 19.27 -20.79
N GLY A 305 0.36 18.95 -19.50
CA GLY A 305 1.35 18.34 -18.62
C GLY A 305 2.28 19.35 -17.91
N LEU A 306 2.10 20.65 -18.14
CA LEU A 306 2.81 21.70 -17.40
C LEU A 306 2.28 21.81 -15.97
N PRO A 307 3.16 22.08 -14.98
CA PRO A 307 2.70 22.36 -13.62
C PRO A 307 1.95 23.71 -13.58
N PHE A 308 0.98 23.85 -12.67
CA PHE A 308 0.11 25.03 -12.64
C PHE A 308 0.85 26.35 -12.44
N TYR A 309 1.86 26.38 -11.55
CA TYR A 309 2.63 27.60 -11.32
C TYR A 309 3.36 28.08 -12.58
N ALA A 310 3.77 27.16 -13.46
CA ALA A 310 4.47 27.51 -14.70
C ALA A 310 3.58 28.28 -15.70
N SER A 311 2.26 28.15 -15.58
CA SER A 311 1.30 28.90 -16.43
C SER A 311 0.95 30.29 -15.91
N VAL A 312 1.34 30.62 -14.68
CA VAL A 312 1.15 31.96 -14.11
C VAL A 312 2.32 32.83 -14.55
N SER A 313 2.08 34.08 -14.97
CA SER A 313 3.13 35.03 -15.33
C SER A 313 4.03 35.34 -14.12
N ASP A 314 5.30 35.71 -14.37
CA ASP A 314 6.24 35.96 -13.28
C ASP A 314 5.85 37.14 -12.39
N ASP A 315 5.20 38.17 -12.95
CA ASP A 315 4.67 39.30 -12.18
C ASP A 315 3.53 38.87 -11.24
N ASP A 316 2.62 38.03 -11.73
CA ASP A 316 1.56 37.46 -10.89
C ASP A 316 2.13 36.51 -9.84
N ARG A 317 3.20 35.75 -10.14
CA ARG A 317 3.84 34.86 -9.15
C ARG A 317 4.38 35.63 -7.95
N LYS A 318 4.85 36.85 -8.16
CA LYS A 318 5.35 37.74 -7.09
C LYS A 318 4.22 38.34 -6.25
N SER A 319 3.00 38.39 -6.77
CA SER A 319 1.84 38.95 -6.09
C SER A 319 1.31 38.01 -5.01
N PHE A 320 1.37 38.46 -3.76
CA PHE A 320 0.86 37.71 -2.60
C PHE A 320 -0.66 37.50 -2.64
N THR A 321 -1.42 38.41 -3.26
CA THR A 321 -2.88 38.36 -3.28
C THR A 321 -3.42 37.60 -4.49
N SER A 322 -2.89 37.84 -5.69
CA SER A 322 -3.42 37.22 -6.91
C SER A 322 -2.93 35.79 -7.10
N PHE A 323 -1.68 35.47 -6.72
CA PHE A 323 -1.11 34.14 -6.96
C PHE A 323 -1.92 32.99 -6.32
N PRO A 324 -2.27 33.02 -5.02
CA PRO A 324 -3.07 31.96 -4.41
C PRO A 324 -4.42 31.76 -5.08
N ALA A 325 -5.12 32.85 -5.40
CA ALA A 325 -6.44 32.83 -6.01
C ALA A 325 -6.37 32.22 -7.42
N ARG A 326 -5.40 32.64 -8.24
CA ARG A 326 -5.18 32.06 -9.58
C ARG A 326 -4.84 30.58 -9.50
N MET A 327 -3.93 30.19 -8.60
CA MET A 327 -3.56 28.78 -8.40
C MET A 327 -4.78 27.93 -8.02
N ARG A 328 -5.63 28.42 -7.11
CA ARG A 328 -6.88 27.75 -6.74
C ARG A 328 -7.80 27.58 -7.96
N SER A 329 -8.03 28.67 -8.71
CA SER A 329 -8.90 28.67 -9.88
C SER A 329 -8.41 27.73 -10.97
N LEU A 330 -7.10 27.69 -11.25
CA LEU A 330 -6.52 26.77 -12.24
C LEU A 330 -6.74 25.30 -11.85
N ARG A 331 -6.57 24.97 -10.56
CA ARG A 331 -6.78 23.61 -10.03
C ARG A 331 -8.26 23.22 -10.07
N LEU A 332 -9.15 24.09 -9.61
CA LEU A 332 -10.60 23.87 -9.64
C LEU A 332 -11.12 23.69 -11.06
N ARG A 333 -10.69 24.54 -11.99
CA ARG A 333 -11.04 24.43 -13.41
C ARG A 333 -10.55 23.11 -14.01
N ARG A 334 -9.31 22.71 -13.69
CA ARG A 334 -8.78 21.41 -14.17
C ARG A 334 -9.59 20.23 -13.66
N ILE A 335 -9.98 20.23 -12.38
CA ILE A 335 -10.81 19.18 -11.79
C ILE A 335 -12.21 19.17 -12.42
N GLN A 336 -12.79 20.35 -12.66
CA GLN A 336 -14.07 20.50 -13.36
C GLN A 336 -14.01 19.92 -14.78
N ASP A 337 -13.01 20.30 -15.58
CA ASP A 337 -12.82 19.83 -16.95
C ASP A 337 -12.64 18.29 -16.99
N LEU A 338 -11.82 17.75 -16.09
CA LEU A 338 -11.62 16.30 -15.98
C LEU A 338 -12.88 15.55 -15.54
N SER A 339 -13.71 16.15 -14.69
CA SER A 339 -14.96 15.55 -14.24
C SER A 339 -15.96 15.46 -15.38
N LEU A 340 -16.05 16.51 -16.20
CA LEU A 340 -16.89 16.55 -17.41
C LEU A 340 -16.42 15.55 -18.46
N GLU A 341 -15.11 15.51 -18.74
CA GLU A 341 -14.54 14.56 -19.69
C GLU A 341 -14.76 13.12 -19.22
N LEU A 342 -14.53 12.82 -17.95
CA LEU A 342 -14.81 11.50 -17.39
C LEU A 342 -16.29 11.14 -17.49
N ALA A 343 -17.19 12.04 -17.11
CA ALA A 343 -18.64 11.81 -17.22
C ALA A 343 -19.05 11.51 -18.67
N SER A 344 -18.57 12.31 -19.63
CA SER A 344 -18.85 12.13 -21.05
C SER A 344 -18.39 10.75 -21.54
N VAL A 345 -17.15 10.36 -21.23
CA VAL A 345 -16.63 9.05 -21.64
C VAL A 345 -17.37 7.90 -20.93
N LEU A 346 -17.74 8.04 -19.65
CA LEU A 346 -18.55 7.03 -18.96
C LEU A 346 -19.96 6.88 -19.55
N THR A 347 -20.53 7.94 -20.13
CA THR A 347 -21.79 7.84 -20.89
C THR A 347 -21.63 7.19 -22.27
N GLY A 348 -20.40 6.87 -22.69
CA GLY A 348 -20.11 6.21 -23.97
C GLY A 348 -19.53 7.13 -25.04
N ALA A 349 -19.23 8.40 -24.73
CA ALA A 349 -18.52 9.26 -25.68
C ALA A 349 -17.20 8.60 -26.11
N ARG A 350 -16.85 8.73 -27.39
CA ARG A 350 -15.66 8.10 -28.01
C ARG A 350 -15.63 6.56 -27.89
N GLY A 351 -16.78 5.91 -27.72
CA GLY A 351 -16.87 4.46 -27.52
C GLY A 351 -16.64 4.02 -26.06
N GLY A 352 -16.53 4.97 -25.13
CA GLY A 352 -16.32 4.70 -23.71
C GLY A 352 -14.87 4.35 -23.34
N ILE A 353 -14.69 3.77 -22.15
CA ILE A 353 -13.38 3.33 -21.66
C ILE A 353 -13.24 1.82 -21.93
N PRO A 354 -12.45 1.40 -22.93
CA PRO A 354 -12.19 -0.02 -23.18
C PRO A 354 -11.44 -0.66 -22.00
N GLY A 355 -11.89 -1.86 -21.63
CA GLY A 355 -11.37 -2.68 -20.55
C GLY A 355 -11.65 -2.18 -19.14
N ILE A 356 -12.45 -1.12 -18.96
CA ILE A 356 -12.88 -0.68 -17.64
C ILE A 356 -13.71 -1.77 -16.97
N ARG A 357 -13.53 -1.92 -15.66
CA ARG A 357 -14.28 -2.85 -14.81
C ARG A 357 -14.96 -2.11 -13.69
N PHE A 358 -16.12 -2.60 -13.27
CA PHE A 358 -16.83 -2.13 -12.07
C PHE A 358 -16.96 -3.21 -11.00
N GLU A 359 -16.51 -4.42 -11.33
CA GLU A 359 -16.49 -5.59 -10.48
C GLU A 359 -15.18 -6.35 -10.73
N HIS A 360 -14.68 -7.00 -9.69
CA HIS A 360 -13.41 -7.71 -9.78
C HIS A 360 -13.47 -8.99 -10.61
N GLU A 361 -14.67 -9.55 -10.80
CA GLU A 361 -14.89 -10.77 -11.58
C GLU A 361 -15.03 -10.51 -13.07
N SER A 362 -15.43 -9.29 -13.46
CA SER A 362 -15.59 -8.84 -14.84
C SER A 362 -14.26 -8.92 -15.61
N ASN A 363 -14.31 -9.33 -16.88
CA ASN A 363 -13.12 -9.29 -17.73
C ASN A 363 -12.82 -7.86 -18.19
N GLY A 364 -13.80 -6.96 -18.12
CA GLY A 364 -13.71 -5.56 -18.50
C GLY A 364 -14.36 -5.27 -19.85
N ARG A 365 -14.83 -4.03 -20.00
CA ARG A 365 -15.66 -3.62 -21.13
C ARG A 365 -14.99 -3.85 -22.49
N GLY A 366 -15.66 -4.55 -23.39
CA GLY A 366 -15.18 -4.86 -24.74
C GLY A 366 -14.23 -6.05 -24.84
N ILE A 367 -13.75 -6.61 -23.73
CA ILE A 367 -12.97 -7.86 -23.76
C ILE A 367 -13.95 -9.02 -23.99
N ALA A 368 -13.74 -9.78 -25.07
CA ALA A 368 -14.65 -10.85 -25.51
C ALA A 368 -16.12 -10.39 -25.70
N GLY A 369 -16.34 -9.11 -26.02
CA GLY A 369 -17.68 -8.54 -26.22
C GLY A 369 -18.42 -8.13 -24.94
N GLU A 370 -17.84 -8.32 -23.75
CA GLU A 370 -18.48 -8.04 -22.46
C GLU A 370 -18.85 -6.55 -22.32
N GLY A 371 -20.13 -6.22 -22.08
CA GLY A 371 -20.59 -4.86 -21.75
C GLY A 371 -20.33 -3.79 -22.81
N LEU A 372 -20.02 -4.17 -24.06
CA LEU A 372 -19.79 -3.21 -25.13
C LEU A 372 -21.12 -2.60 -25.64
N ALA A 373 -22.15 -3.44 -25.78
CA ALA A 373 -23.47 -3.06 -26.26
C ALA A 373 -24.25 -2.24 -25.22
N ASP A 374 -24.11 -2.59 -23.95
CA ASP A 374 -24.90 -1.98 -22.88
C ASP A 374 -24.25 -0.68 -22.37
N PRO A 375 -25.07 0.34 -22.04
CA PRO A 375 -24.57 1.52 -21.35
C PRO A 375 -24.11 1.14 -19.94
N ILE A 376 -23.10 1.85 -19.43
CA ILE A 376 -22.64 1.66 -18.05
C ILE A 376 -23.80 2.02 -17.10
N PRO A 377 -24.12 1.15 -16.12
CA PRO A 377 -25.17 1.40 -15.13
C PRO A 377 -25.01 2.76 -14.43
N TRP A 378 -26.13 3.41 -14.09
CA TRP A 378 -26.11 4.79 -13.62
C TRP A 378 -25.29 4.96 -12.32
N ASP A 379 -25.49 4.04 -11.38
CA ASP A 379 -24.78 3.90 -10.11
C ASP A 379 -23.26 3.78 -10.27
N LYS A 380 -22.79 3.21 -11.39
CA LYS A 380 -21.35 3.04 -11.67
C LYS A 380 -20.73 4.24 -12.39
N ARG A 381 -21.53 5.06 -13.08
CA ARG A 381 -21.05 6.24 -13.82
C ARG A 381 -21.26 7.58 -13.10
N VAL A 382 -22.12 7.63 -12.08
CA VAL A 382 -22.35 8.85 -11.31
C VAL A 382 -21.07 9.25 -10.58
N ILE A 383 -20.71 10.52 -10.67
CA ILE A 383 -19.55 11.11 -9.99
C ILE A 383 -20.09 11.96 -8.85
N HIS A 384 -19.78 11.59 -7.61
CA HIS A 384 -20.16 12.42 -6.47
C HIS A 384 -19.10 13.51 -6.29
N VAL A 385 -19.51 14.77 -6.31
CA VAL A 385 -18.64 15.95 -6.23
C VAL A 385 -18.92 16.68 -4.93
N GLY A 386 -17.97 16.62 -4.00
CA GLY A 386 -18.05 17.30 -2.71
C GLY A 386 -17.28 18.61 -2.70
N LEU A 387 -17.93 19.71 -2.30
CA LEU A 387 -17.31 21.03 -2.19
C LEU A 387 -17.02 21.39 -0.74
N GLY A 388 -15.78 21.83 -0.46
CA GLY A 388 -15.36 22.27 0.85
C GLY A 388 -16.18 23.45 1.37
N THR A 389 -16.71 23.37 2.59
CA THR A 389 -17.47 24.46 3.22
C THR A 389 -16.62 25.70 3.51
N SER A 390 -15.30 25.55 3.52
CA SER A 390 -14.35 26.65 3.75
C SER A 390 -13.97 27.41 2.48
N LEU A 391 -14.51 27.03 1.32
CA LEU A 391 -14.40 27.82 0.10
C LEU A 391 -15.21 29.12 0.22
N PRO A 392 -14.81 30.20 -0.48
CA PRO A 392 -15.64 31.40 -0.56
C PRO A 392 -17.06 31.08 -1.06
N SER A 393 -18.08 31.76 -0.53
CA SER A 393 -19.49 31.47 -0.87
C SER A 393 -19.76 31.53 -2.37
N TRP A 394 -19.14 32.48 -3.09
CA TRP A 394 -19.27 32.61 -4.54
C TRP A 394 -18.72 31.38 -5.28
N VAL A 395 -17.67 30.72 -4.78
CA VAL A 395 -17.17 29.46 -5.38
C VAL A 395 -18.18 28.35 -5.15
N GLN A 396 -18.73 28.27 -3.94
CA GLN A 396 -19.73 27.26 -3.59
C GLN A 396 -21.02 27.42 -4.41
N SER A 397 -21.42 28.64 -4.77
CA SER A 397 -22.60 28.89 -5.60
C SER A 397 -22.33 28.75 -7.11
N GLU A 398 -21.20 29.25 -7.59
CA GLU A 398 -20.91 29.30 -9.02
C GLU A 398 -20.36 27.97 -9.56
N PHE A 399 -19.53 27.26 -8.80
CA PHE A 399 -18.96 26.00 -9.28
C PHE A 399 -20.02 24.96 -9.67
N PRO A 400 -21.06 24.67 -8.83
CA PRO A 400 -22.19 23.83 -9.21
C PRO A 400 -22.90 24.28 -10.47
N LYS A 401 -23.20 25.59 -10.58
CA LYS A 401 -23.92 26.15 -11.73
C LYS A 401 -23.15 25.95 -13.02
N VAL A 402 -21.85 26.24 -13.01
CA VAL A 402 -20.99 26.07 -14.19
C VAL A 402 -20.82 24.58 -14.51
N LEU A 403 -20.57 23.73 -13.52
CA LEU A 403 -20.42 22.28 -13.72
C LEU A 403 -21.69 21.66 -14.30
N LEU A 404 -22.85 21.90 -13.68
CA LEU A 404 -24.13 21.37 -14.15
C LEU A 404 -24.56 22.01 -15.47
N GLY A 405 -24.30 23.30 -15.67
CA GLY A 405 -24.59 24.00 -16.92
C GLY A 405 -23.82 23.40 -18.09
N ARG A 406 -22.52 23.15 -17.92
CA ARG A 406 -21.70 22.46 -18.93
C ARG A 406 -22.09 20.99 -19.09
N ALA A 407 -22.41 20.29 -18.00
CA ALA A 407 -22.84 18.89 -18.05
C ALA A 407 -24.10 18.70 -18.92
N LYS A 408 -25.06 19.63 -18.84
CA LYS A 408 -26.27 19.60 -19.69
C LYS A 408 -25.96 19.64 -21.19
N VAL A 409 -24.89 20.34 -21.57
CA VAL A 409 -24.46 20.50 -22.96
C VAL A 409 -23.56 19.36 -23.40
N GLU A 410 -22.56 19.02 -22.60
CA GLU A 410 -21.51 18.05 -22.95
C GLU A 410 -21.92 16.58 -22.70
N VAL A 411 -22.92 16.34 -21.84
CA VAL A 411 -23.40 15.01 -21.44
C VAL A 411 -24.94 14.97 -21.47
N PRO A 412 -25.56 15.03 -22.65
CA PRO A 412 -27.02 15.18 -22.77
C PRO A 412 -27.77 13.95 -22.24
N GLY A 413 -28.92 14.20 -21.60
CA GLY A 413 -29.87 13.15 -21.19
C GLY A 413 -29.57 12.44 -19.88
N TRP A 414 -28.51 12.82 -19.16
CA TRP A 414 -28.11 12.15 -17.93
C TRP A 414 -27.85 13.12 -16.77
N LYS A 415 -27.94 12.61 -15.54
CA LYS A 415 -27.48 13.28 -14.32
C LYS A 415 -26.13 12.68 -13.93
N PRO A 416 -25.00 13.17 -14.49
CA PRO A 416 -23.68 12.58 -14.24
C PRO A 416 -23.09 12.94 -12.87
N PHE A 417 -23.63 13.97 -12.20
CA PHE A 417 -23.06 14.50 -10.96
C PHE A 417 -24.07 14.48 -9.82
N GLU A 418 -23.60 14.08 -8.65
CA GLU A 418 -24.27 14.31 -7.37
C GLU A 418 -23.44 15.25 -6.51
N LEU A 419 -24.03 16.39 -6.12
CA LEU A 419 -23.32 17.44 -5.41
C LEU A 419 -23.62 17.40 -3.91
N TYR A 420 -22.57 17.60 -3.11
CA TYR A 420 -22.66 17.68 -1.65
C TYR A 420 -21.62 18.66 -1.08
N HIS A 421 -21.79 19.05 0.18
CA HIS A 421 -20.80 19.80 0.94
C HIS A 421 -19.92 18.86 1.76
N VAL A 422 -18.65 19.24 1.92
CA VAL A 422 -17.68 18.56 2.78
C VAL A 422 -17.18 19.56 3.80
N ASP A 423 -17.38 19.27 5.08
CA ASP A 423 -16.86 20.12 6.14
C ASP A 423 -15.33 20.06 6.22
N ASP A 424 -14.75 20.88 7.09
CA ASP A 424 -13.30 20.95 7.28
C ASP A 424 -12.69 19.63 7.81
N PHE A 425 -13.50 18.72 8.35
CA PHE A 425 -13.10 17.43 8.92
C PHE A 425 -13.38 16.25 7.99
N GLY A 426 -14.01 16.46 6.84
CA GLY A 426 -14.37 15.42 5.89
C GLY A 426 -15.76 14.82 6.05
N ASN A 427 -16.64 15.39 6.88
CA ASN A 427 -18.02 14.93 6.97
C ASN A 427 -18.84 15.52 5.81
N ARG A 428 -19.76 14.72 5.28
CA ARG A 428 -20.63 15.12 4.17
C ARG A 428 -21.95 15.67 4.67
N SER A 429 -22.40 16.73 4.02
CA SER A 429 -23.77 17.23 4.15
C SER A 429 -24.39 17.47 2.78
N ARG A 430 -25.69 17.25 2.68
CA ARG A 430 -26.43 17.51 1.44
C ARG A 430 -26.43 19.02 1.16
N MET A 431 -26.24 19.39 -0.10
CA MET A 431 -26.12 20.80 -0.49
C MET A 431 -27.42 21.62 -0.25
N LEU A 432 -28.58 21.01 -0.43
CA LEU A 432 -29.88 21.68 -0.29
C LEU A 432 -30.33 21.78 1.18
N ASP A 433 -30.26 20.66 1.90
CA ASP A 433 -30.93 20.52 3.20
C ASP A 433 -29.95 20.63 4.39
N GLY A 434 -28.63 20.62 4.12
CA GLY A 434 -27.60 20.51 5.15
C GLY A 434 -27.59 19.17 5.90
N GLN A 435 -28.49 18.25 5.58
CA GLN A 435 -28.59 16.94 6.22
C GLN A 435 -27.30 16.16 6.05
N ALA A 436 -26.77 15.60 7.15
CA ALA A 436 -25.59 14.76 7.12
C ALA A 436 -25.82 13.55 6.20
N LEU A 437 -24.91 13.36 5.24
CA LEU A 437 -24.90 12.18 4.37
C LEU A 437 -23.90 11.18 4.95
N PRO A 438 -24.35 9.98 5.38
CA PRO A 438 -23.41 8.98 5.85
C PRO A 438 -22.51 8.54 4.70
N TRP A 439 -21.22 8.35 5.00
CA TRP A 439 -20.34 7.65 4.07
C TRP A 439 -20.86 6.23 3.87
N ALA A 440 -20.87 5.76 2.62
CA ALA A 440 -21.17 4.36 2.33
C ALA A 440 -20.16 3.49 3.09
N ARG A 441 -20.57 2.93 4.22
CA ARG A 441 -19.73 2.01 4.95
C ARG A 441 -19.66 0.74 4.09
N PRO A 442 -18.47 0.27 3.70
CA PRO A 442 -18.40 -1.06 3.12
C PRO A 442 -19.04 -2.02 4.13
N GLU A 443 -19.93 -2.90 3.67
CA GLU A 443 -20.59 -3.93 4.50
C GLU A 443 -19.57 -4.74 5.29
N HIS A 444 -18.34 -4.78 4.79
CA HIS A 444 -17.15 -5.29 5.45
C HIS A 444 -16.05 -4.23 5.46
N SER A 445 -16.16 -3.24 6.34
CA SER A 445 -14.99 -2.48 6.81
C SER A 445 -13.97 -3.48 7.37
N PHE A 446 -13.06 -3.92 6.51
CA PHE A 446 -12.04 -4.91 6.85
C PHE A 446 -11.11 -4.38 7.95
N ALA A 447 -11.02 -3.06 8.09
CA ALA A 447 -10.29 -2.40 9.17
C ALA A 447 -10.98 -2.61 10.53
N ASP A 448 -12.31 -2.61 10.61
CA ASP A 448 -12.97 -2.73 11.91
C ASP A 448 -12.94 -4.16 12.44
N ARG A 449 -13.22 -5.19 11.61
CA ARG A 449 -13.18 -6.58 12.08
C ARG A 449 -11.76 -7.07 12.36
N ASN A 450 -10.83 -6.92 11.42
CA ASN A 450 -9.50 -7.49 11.59
C ASN A 450 -8.59 -6.67 12.50
N LEU A 451 -8.79 -5.35 12.65
CA LEU A 451 -7.95 -4.56 13.55
C LEU A 451 -8.39 -4.72 15.01
N GLU A 452 -9.69 -4.83 15.30
CA GLU A 452 -10.17 -5.17 16.65
C GLU A 452 -9.85 -6.61 17.02
N GLU A 453 -10.08 -7.59 16.14
CA GLU A 453 -9.71 -8.99 16.40
C GLU A 453 -8.20 -9.13 16.57
N TRP A 454 -7.39 -8.51 15.69
CA TRP A 454 -5.93 -8.55 15.80
C TRP A 454 -5.41 -7.80 17.03
N TYR A 455 -6.00 -6.65 17.40
CA TYR A 455 -5.59 -5.90 18.59
C TYR A 455 -5.96 -6.65 19.87
N THR A 456 -7.11 -7.33 19.88
CA THR A 456 -7.54 -8.18 20.99
C THR A 456 -6.63 -9.40 21.12
N GLU A 457 -6.33 -10.10 20.02
CA GLU A 457 -5.38 -11.22 20.00
C GLU A 457 -3.96 -10.77 20.40
N TYR A 458 -3.50 -9.61 19.92
CA TYR A 458 -2.21 -9.02 20.31
C TYR A 458 -2.16 -8.69 21.81
N CYS A 459 -3.22 -8.11 22.36
CA CYS A 459 -3.33 -7.81 23.78
C CYS A 459 -3.32 -9.09 24.64
N ILE A 460 -4.02 -10.13 24.21
CA ILE A 460 -4.00 -11.46 24.86
C ILE A 460 -2.58 -12.04 24.81
N LEU A 461 -1.96 -12.06 23.64
CA LEU A 461 -0.62 -12.61 23.46
C LEU A 461 0.44 -11.84 24.28
N ARG A 462 0.31 -10.51 24.36
CA ARG A 462 1.17 -9.66 25.19
C ARG A 462 0.96 -9.92 26.69
N ARG A 463 -0.27 -10.16 27.15
CA ARG A 463 -0.55 -10.56 28.55
C ARG A 463 0.04 -11.93 28.86
N VAL A 464 -0.14 -12.90 27.97
CA VAL A 464 0.41 -14.25 28.12
C VAL A 464 1.94 -14.21 28.20
N LEU A 465 2.60 -13.48 27.29
CA LEU A 465 4.06 -13.34 27.32
C LEU A 465 4.57 -12.67 28.61
N LYS A 466 3.84 -11.67 29.14
CA LYS A 466 4.17 -11.08 30.44
C LYS A 466 4.07 -12.08 31.59
N ILE A 467 3.04 -12.95 31.59
CA ILE A 467 2.87 -14.01 32.60
C ILE A 467 4.03 -15.02 32.52
N TYR A 468 4.45 -15.39 31.31
CA TYR A 468 5.61 -16.27 31.13
C TYR A 468 6.91 -15.62 31.59
N GLN A 469 7.11 -14.33 31.29
CA GLN A 469 8.28 -13.58 31.76
C GLN A 469 8.30 -13.52 33.29
N SER A 470 7.18 -13.18 33.95
CA SER A 470 7.12 -13.16 35.41
C SER A 470 7.32 -14.53 36.04
N ALA A 471 6.76 -15.59 35.44
CA ALA A 471 6.95 -16.96 35.93
C ALA A 471 8.40 -17.43 35.75
N ALA A 472 9.06 -17.03 34.65
CA ALA A 472 10.48 -17.32 34.42
C ALA A 472 11.37 -16.55 35.42
N GLU A 473 11.07 -15.28 35.68
CA GLU A 473 11.75 -14.47 36.70
C GLU A 473 11.56 -15.05 38.10
N GLU A 474 10.36 -15.53 38.44
CA GLU A 474 10.08 -16.19 39.71
C GLU A 474 10.82 -17.54 39.83
N LEU A 475 10.85 -18.35 38.77
CA LEU A 475 11.63 -19.59 38.75
C LEU A 475 13.12 -19.33 38.90
N ASN A 476 13.65 -18.30 38.24
CA ASN A 476 15.04 -17.88 38.39
C ASN A 476 15.29 -17.38 39.82
N ARG A 477 14.39 -16.59 40.41
CA ARG A 477 14.47 -16.16 41.80
C ARG A 477 14.45 -17.36 42.76
N MET A 478 13.56 -18.33 42.57
CA MET A 478 13.50 -19.54 43.40
C MET A 478 14.77 -20.39 43.26
N ARG A 479 15.39 -20.39 42.08
CA ARG A 479 16.67 -21.05 41.83
C ARG A 479 17.81 -20.34 42.56
N ASP A 480 17.87 -19.01 42.47
CA ASP A 480 18.89 -18.17 43.11
C ASP A 480 18.77 -18.20 44.64
N GLU A 481 17.54 -18.28 45.17
CA GLU A 481 17.26 -18.41 46.60
C GLU A 481 17.50 -19.84 47.13
N GLY A 482 17.90 -20.79 46.30
CA GLY A 482 18.08 -22.19 46.68
C GLY A 482 16.78 -22.90 47.11
N LYS A 483 15.62 -22.26 46.89
CA LYS A 483 14.28 -22.77 47.24
C LYS A 483 13.75 -23.79 46.23
N MET A 484 14.43 -23.99 45.10
CA MET A 484 14.27 -25.17 44.25
C MET A 484 14.82 -26.42 44.96
N SER A 485 14.19 -26.77 46.08
CA SER A 485 14.52 -27.96 46.87
C SER A 485 14.08 -29.21 46.11
N GLN A 486 15.06 -30.07 45.80
CA GLN A 486 15.15 -31.54 45.82
C GLN A 486 13.89 -32.45 45.85
N ARG A 487 12.68 -31.97 45.56
CA ARG A 487 11.42 -32.75 45.64
C ARG A 487 11.28 -33.84 44.58
N THR A 488 12.19 -33.92 43.61
CA THR A 488 12.25 -35.01 42.62
C THR A 488 13.30 -36.08 42.92
N ARG A 489 13.90 -36.10 44.13
CA ARG A 489 14.97 -37.06 44.47
C ARG A 489 14.57 -38.26 45.34
N THR A 490 13.32 -38.36 45.78
CA THR A 490 12.88 -39.43 46.70
C THR A 490 11.75 -40.27 46.13
N LEU A 491 12.02 -41.05 45.08
CA LEU A 491 11.28 -42.27 44.73
C LEU A 491 12.20 -43.20 43.94
N VAL A 492 13.26 -43.72 44.57
CA VAL A 492 13.93 -44.94 44.12
C VAL A 492 14.12 -45.80 45.37
N PRO A 493 13.40 -46.93 45.52
CA PRO A 493 13.66 -47.86 46.59
C PRO A 493 15.01 -48.54 46.37
N ASN A 494 15.71 -48.75 47.48
CA ASN A 494 17.06 -49.29 47.55
C ASN A 494 17.10 -50.72 46.97
N PRO A 495 17.91 -51.04 45.94
CA PRO A 495 17.87 -52.34 45.25
C PRO A 495 18.45 -53.52 46.05
N ASN A 496 18.84 -53.33 47.31
CA ASN A 496 19.49 -54.37 48.12
C ASN A 496 18.59 -55.02 49.19
N GLN A 497 17.26 -54.86 49.13
CA GLN A 497 16.35 -55.70 49.91
C GLN A 497 16.02 -56.97 49.12
N SER A 498 16.69 -58.06 49.48
CA SER A 498 16.37 -59.41 48.99
C SER A 498 14.96 -59.80 49.44
N ILE A 499 14.05 -59.93 48.48
CA ILE A 499 12.73 -60.51 48.69
C ILE A 499 12.87 -62.03 48.64
N ASP A 500 12.27 -62.67 49.63
CA ASP A 500 12.24 -64.10 49.93
C ASP A 500 11.58 -64.90 48.80
N SER A 501 12.32 -65.88 48.26
CA SER A 501 11.96 -66.74 47.12
C SER A 501 11.04 -67.89 47.52
N SER A 502 9.96 -67.62 48.24
CA SER A 502 9.04 -68.64 48.72
C SER A 502 7.59 -68.31 48.40
N GLN A 503 7.23 -68.42 47.11
CA GLN A 503 5.91 -68.93 46.68
C GLN A 503 5.91 -69.16 45.17
N MET A 504 6.35 -70.36 44.78
CA MET A 504 5.97 -70.97 43.51
C MET A 504 4.51 -71.43 43.59
N VAL A 505 3.66 -70.97 42.67
CA VAL A 505 2.54 -71.75 42.14
C VAL A 505 2.47 -71.51 40.63
N GLN A 506 2.79 -72.56 39.89
CA GLN A 506 2.39 -72.85 38.51
C GLN A 506 1.60 -74.18 38.56
N PRO A 507 0.99 -74.71 37.48
CA PRO A 507 0.35 -74.09 36.30
C PRO A 507 -0.99 -74.81 35.94
N GLU A 508 -1.63 -74.45 34.82
CA GLU A 508 -2.36 -75.34 33.87
C GLU A 508 -2.77 -74.47 32.66
N GLY A 509 -2.28 -74.69 31.43
CA GLY A 509 -2.74 -75.66 30.40
C GLY A 509 -3.69 -74.93 29.42
N ASN A 510 -3.71 -75.03 28.08
CA ASN A 510 -3.15 -75.88 27.02
C ASN A 510 -3.21 -75.07 25.69
N VAL A 511 -2.16 -75.06 24.86
CA VAL A 511 -1.99 -75.82 23.58
C VAL A 511 -3.07 -75.64 22.51
N ALA A 512 -2.70 -75.03 21.38
CA ALA A 512 -2.99 -75.54 20.02
C ALA A 512 -2.12 -74.84 18.97
N SER A 513 -1.22 -75.62 18.39
CA SER A 513 -0.24 -75.30 17.35
C SER A 513 -0.86 -75.23 15.95
N ARG A 514 -0.21 -74.50 15.02
CA ARG A 514 -0.11 -74.95 13.62
C ARG A 514 1.09 -74.33 12.91
N GLU A 515 2.08 -75.19 12.66
CA GLU A 515 3.22 -75.00 11.77
C GLU A 515 2.80 -75.17 10.30
N GLN A 516 3.49 -74.48 9.40
CA GLN A 516 3.87 -75.06 8.12
C GLN A 516 5.08 -74.31 7.53
N GLU A 517 6.25 -74.93 7.66
CA GLU A 517 7.45 -74.70 6.86
C GLU A 517 7.30 -75.34 5.47
N VAL A 518 7.89 -74.74 4.43
CA VAL A 518 8.59 -75.44 3.34
C VAL A 518 9.68 -74.50 2.75
N ASN A 519 10.95 -74.91 2.91
CA ASN A 519 12.11 -75.01 1.98
C ASN A 519 12.18 -74.05 0.76
N ASN A 520 13.33 -73.63 0.19
CA ASN A 520 14.73 -74.04 0.30
C ASN A 520 15.61 -73.07 -0.54
N ASP A 521 16.93 -73.17 -0.30
CA ASP A 521 18.06 -73.00 -1.24
C ASP A 521 18.51 -71.62 -1.73
N GLY A 522 19.81 -71.35 -1.54
CA GLY A 522 20.55 -70.36 -2.36
C GLY A 522 21.86 -69.79 -1.81
N GLU A 523 22.89 -70.63 -1.62
CA GLU A 523 24.33 -70.38 -1.85
C GLU A 523 25.08 -69.12 -1.31
N SER A 524 25.91 -69.40 -0.29
CA SER A 524 27.36 -69.17 -0.15
C SER A 524 28.14 -68.08 -0.93
N GLY A 525 29.00 -67.37 -0.18
CA GLY A 525 30.27 -66.78 -0.66
C GLY A 525 30.91 -65.81 0.35
N GLU A 526 31.68 -66.32 1.32
CA GLU A 526 33.12 -66.07 1.60
C GLU A 526 33.51 -64.58 1.81
N VAL A 527 33.74 -64.15 3.07
CA VAL A 527 35.00 -64.16 3.84
C VAL A 527 36.09 -63.26 3.25
N GLU A 528 36.34 -62.11 3.88
CA GLU A 528 37.72 -61.73 4.21
C GLU A 528 37.77 -60.85 5.46
N GLU A 529 38.74 -61.21 6.30
CA GLU A 529 38.95 -60.90 7.70
C GLU A 529 40.23 -60.05 7.78
N VAL A 530 40.21 -58.90 8.48
CA VAL A 530 41.46 -58.25 8.94
C VAL A 530 41.24 -57.79 10.38
N LEU A 531 41.77 -58.61 11.29
CA LEU A 531 42.08 -58.32 12.68
C LEU A 531 43.38 -57.50 12.77
N LEU A 532 43.42 -56.50 13.64
CA LEU A 532 44.59 -56.19 14.45
C LEU A 532 44.14 -55.75 15.86
N GLU A 533 44.60 -56.54 16.82
CA GLU A 533 44.50 -56.38 18.28
C GLU A 533 45.54 -55.36 18.79
N ASP A 534 45.23 -54.66 19.89
CA ASP A 534 46.23 -54.46 20.95
C ASP A 534 45.58 -54.06 22.31
N ASP A 535 46.11 -54.67 23.37
CA ASP A 535 45.61 -54.77 24.76
C ASP A 535 45.78 -53.49 25.61
N GLY A 536 44.80 -53.04 26.40
CA GLY A 536 44.66 -53.34 27.84
C GLY A 536 44.55 -52.05 28.70
N PRO A 537 44.37 -52.12 30.03
CA PRO A 537 43.09 -52.34 30.74
C PRO A 537 42.68 -51.15 31.64
N GLU A 538 41.40 -51.01 32.02
CA GLU A 538 40.90 -50.53 33.33
C GLU A 538 39.35 -50.40 33.34
N ASP A 539 38.69 -51.21 34.17
CA ASP A 539 37.29 -51.03 34.64
C ASP A 539 37.29 -50.16 35.92
N PRO A 540 36.16 -49.65 36.47
CA PRO A 540 34.79 -49.55 35.92
C PRO A 540 34.12 -48.17 36.21
N SER A 541 33.13 -47.73 35.42
CA SER A 541 31.96 -47.02 36.00
C SER A 541 30.80 -46.90 35.03
N PHE A 542 29.64 -47.40 35.46
CA PHE A 542 28.35 -47.11 34.88
C PHE A 542 28.11 -45.59 34.79
N LYS A 543 27.98 -45.05 33.58
CA LYS A 543 27.24 -43.80 33.33
C LYS A 543 25.99 -44.13 32.52
N SER A 544 24.91 -44.28 33.27
CA SER A 544 23.54 -44.22 32.77
C SER A 544 23.39 -43.12 31.71
N ALA A 545 22.94 -43.50 30.52
CA ALA A 545 22.46 -42.57 29.51
C ALA A 545 21.39 -41.66 30.12
N ARG A 546 21.63 -40.35 30.07
CA ARG A 546 20.59 -39.33 30.30
C ARG A 546 20.37 -38.62 28.98
N PRO A 547 19.15 -38.60 28.41
CA PRO A 547 18.86 -37.67 27.34
C PRO A 547 18.73 -36.27 27.94
N LEU A 548 19.80 -35.48 27.84
CA LEU A 548 19.81 -34.08 28.25
C LEU A 548 19.56 -33.22 27.00
N MET A 549 18.34 -32.76 26.80
CA MET A 549 18.03 -31.82 25.72
C MET A 549 18.35 -30.39 26.18
N PHE A 550 19.51 -29.87 25.76
CA PHE A 550 19.82 -28.44 25.88
C PHE A 550 19.10 -27.66 24.77
N ILE A 551 18.17 -26.76 25.13
CA ILE A 551 17.77 -25.68 24.23
C ILE A 551 18.78 -24.55 24.46
N ARG A 552 19.79 -24.47 23.58
CA ARG A 552 20.71 -23.33 23.55
C ARG A 552 19.98 -22.13 22.94
N GLU A 553 19.82 -21.06 23.70
CA GLU A 553 19.23 -19.81 23.21
C GLU A 553 20.12 -19.22 22.11
N GLY A 554 19.69 -19.37 20.86
CA GLY A 554 20.30 -18.78 19.69
C GLY A 554 19.26 -18.64 18.58
N PRO A 555 19.41 -17.65 17.67
CA PRO A 555 18.42 -17.35 16.63
C PRO A 555 18.15 -18.51 15.65
N ASP A 556 19.04 -19.51 15.60
CA ASP A 556 18.92 -20.70 14.75
C ASP A 556 18.33 -21.93 15.47
N ALA A 557 18.09 -21.87 16.78
CA ALA A 557 17.63 -23.01 17.57
C ALA A 557 16.26 -23.53 17.10
N LEU A 558 15.35 -22.62 16.72
CA LEU A 558 14.03 -22.98 16.19
C LEU A 558 14.10 -23.65 14.81
N LYS A 559 15.10 -23.25 13.99
CA LYS A 559 15.33 -23.75 12.63
C LYS A 559 15.93 -25.16 12.64
N ASN A 560 16.79 -25.41 13.63
CA ASN A 560 17.37 -26.73 13.88
C ASN A 560 16.36 -27.68 14.54
N PHE A 561 15.50 -27.17 15.42
CA PHE A 561 14.37 -27.93 15.97
C PHE A 561 13.42 -28.42 14.87
N SER A 562 13.07 -27.56 13.90
CA SER A 562 12.22 -27.98 12.77
C SER A 562 12.89 -28.99 11.84
N ARG A 563 14.23 -29.00 11.71
CA ARG A 563 14.93 -29.97 10.85
C ARG A 563 15.09 -31.35 11.48
N ARG A 564 15.29 -31.42 12.80
CA ARG A 564 15.53 -32.68 13.51
C ARG A 564 14.24 -33.38 13.96
N VAL A 565 13.19 -32.63 14.28
CA VAL A 565 11.94 -33.19 14.84
C VAL A 565 10.84 -33.32 13.79
N LEU A 566 10.89 -32.54 12.70
CA LEU A 566 9.89 -32.60 11.62
C LEU A 566 10.52 -33.19 10.35
N GLY A 567 11.04 -34.41 10.44
CA GLY A 567 11.04 -35.29 9.28
C GLY A 567 9.58 -35.51 8.90
N ILE A 568 9.06 -34.67 8.01
CA ILE A 568 7.71 -34.82 7.46
C ILE A 568 7.80 -36.06 6.56
N ILE A 569 7.37 -37.20 7.09
CA ILE A 569 7.07 -38.39 6.30
C ILE A 569 5.90 -38.01 5.40
N ASP A 570 6.12 -37.97 4.09
CA ASP A 570 5.09 -37.70 3.08
C ASP A 570 4.14 -38.91 3.02
N GLU A 571 2.89 -38.72 2.56
CA GLU A 571 1.83 -39.76 2.56
C GLU A 571 2.18 -41.05 1.78
N THR A 572 3.34 -41.11 1.12
CA THR A 572 3.83 -42.24 0.33
C THR A 572 4.94 -43.06 0.99
N SER A 573 5.46 -42.66 2.15
CA SER A 573 6.56 -43.36 2.82
C SER A 573 6.02 -44.38 3.83
N SER A 574 6.30 -45.66 3.58
CA SER A 574 6.01 -46.79 4.48
C SER A 574 6.81 -46.65 5.78
N LEU A 575 6.17 -46.92 6.92
CA LEU A 575 6.77 -46.89 8.26
C LEU A 575 7.70 -48.07 8.55
N ASP A 576 7.75 -49.07 7.67
CA ASP A 576 8.59 -50.27 7.82
C ASP A 576 10.08 -50.02 7.52
N GLU A 577 10.45 -48.80 7.09
CA GLU A 577 11.83 -48.42 6.72
C GLU A 577 12.63 -47.76 7.87
N LEU A 578 12.12 -47.75 9.10
CA LEU A 578 12.80 -47.16 10.27
C LEU A 578 13.27 -48.27 11.22
N ASP A 579 14.59 -48.45 11.34
CA ASP A 579 15.22 -49.50 12.16
C ASP A 579 14.97 -49.34 13.68
N GLU A 580 14.58 -48.15 14.17
CA GLU A 580 14.17 -47.91 15.57
C GLU A 580 12.98 -46.94 15.65
N PRO A 581 11.94 -47.23 16.46
CA PRO A 581 10.80 -46.32 16.62
C PRO A 581 11.22 -45.07 17.43
N PRO A 582 10.87 -43.85 17.00
CA PRO A 582 11.23 -42.64 17.73
C PRO A 582 10.52 -42.55 19.09
N ASP A 583 11.23 -42.11 20.12
CA ASP A 583 10.73 -41.90 21.50
C ASP A 583 9.49 -40.98 21.59
N PHE A 584 9.24 -40.18 20.54
CA PHE A 584 8.09 -39.27 20.45
C PHE A 584 7.52 -39.26 19.03
N VAL A 585 6.19 -39.37 18.92
CA VAL A 585 5.46 -39.31 17.64
C VAL A 585 4.51 -38.11 17.65
N VAL A 586 4.49 -37.33 16.58
CA VAL A 586 3.56 -36.21 16.37
C VAL A 586 2.32 -36.71 15.62
N LEU A 587 1.19 -36.90 16.31
CA LEU A 587 -0.06 -37.36 15.68
C LEU A 587 -1.16 -36.29 15.74
N ARG A 588 -1.92 -36.13 14.65
CA ARG A 588 -2.97 -35.12 14.50
C ARG A 588 -4.29 -35.54 15.22
N GLY A 589 -4.84 -34.72 16.14
CA GLY A 589 -6.26 -34.69 16.54
C GLY A 589 -6.87 -33.51 17.37
N GLY A 590 -8.21 -33.46 17.39
CA GLY A 590 -9.14 -32.44 17.96
C GLY A 590 -9.55 -32.60 19.46
N PRO A 591 -10.69 -32.04 19.93
CA PRO A 591 -10.98 -31.90 21.37
C PRO A 591 -11.13 -33.24 22.10
N ILE A 592 -10.64 -33.28 23.35
CA ILE A 592 -10.46 -34.48 24.16
C ILE A 592 -11.73 -34.76 24.98
N ASP A 593 -12.40 -35.88 24.69
CA ASP A 593 -13.36 -36.51 25.61
C ASP A 593 -12.57 -37.37 26.61
N GLY A 594 -12.73 -37.13 27.92
CA GLY A 594 -11.87 -37.70 28.96
C GLY A 594 -11.91 -39.23 29.10
N GLU A 595 -12.88 -39.90 28.47
CA GLU A 595 -13.12 -41.33 28.63
C GLU A 595 -12.83 -42.18 27.39
N LYS A 596 -12.44 -41.58 26.25
CA LYS A 596 -12.17 -42.34 25.01
C LYS A 596 -10.66 -42.42 24.67
N PRO A 597 -10.17 -43.57 24.16
CA PRO A 597 -8.82 -43.68 23.63
C PRO A 597 -8.64 -42.74 22.42
N LEU A 598 -7.44 -42.16 22.27
CA LEU A 598 -7.12 -41.25 21.17
C LEU A 598 -7.14 -42.03 19.84
N SER A 599 -8.10 -41.71 18.96
CA SER A 599 -8.24 -42.33 17.63
C SER A 599 -7.23 -41.75 16.60
N VAL A 600 -6.78 -42.60 15.68
CA VAL A 600 -5.76 -42.33 14.64
C VAL A 600 -6.24 -41.40 13.51
N THR A 601 -7.55 -41.11 13.41
CA THR A 601 -8.16 -40.46 12.23
C THR A 601 -8.42 -38.95 12.35
N SER A 602 -7.63 -38.17 13.09
CA SER A 602 -7.95 -36.76 13.41
C SER A 602 -6.91 -35.74 12.86
N THR A 603 -7.18 -34.42 12.90
CA THR A 603 -6.56 -33.40 12.01
C THR A 603 -5.62 -32.33 12.63
N THR A 604 -5.23 -32.35 13.91
CA THR A 604 -4.27 -31.35 14.52
C THR A 604 -3.26 -31.87 15.56
N PRO A 605 -1.94 -31.64 15.48
CA PRO A 605 -0.93 -32.41 16.24
C PRO A 605 -1.03 -32.33 17.79
N ILE A 606 -0.85 -33.48 18.46
CA ILE A 606 -0.67 -33.66 19.90
C ILE A 606 0.73 -34.27 20.14
N LEU A 607 1.47 -33.73 21.12
CA LEU A 607 2.72 -34.29 21.64
C LEU A 607 2.48 -34.94 23.00
N GLY A 608 2.88 -36.20 23.15
CA GLY A 608 2.90 -36.93 24.42
C GLY A 608 3.85 -38.15 24.36
N PRO A 609 4.42 -38.57 25.50
CA PRO A 609 5.23 -39.79 25.58
C PRO A 609 4.37 -41.03 25.31
N ARG A 610 4.95 -42.02 24.62
CA ARG A 610 4.38 -43.36 24.46
C ARG A 610 4.81 -44.25 25.62
N ASP A 611 3.94 -45.17 25.98
CA ASP A 611 4.30 -46.29 26.82
C ASP A 611 5.26 -47.20 26.03
N PRO A 612 6.50 -47.43 26.50
CA PRO A 612 7.52 -48.17 25.76
C PRO A 612 7.15 -49.64 25.53
N LEU A 613 6.21 -50.20 26.30
CA LEU A 613 5.81 -51.60 26.18
C LEU A 613 4.66 -51.80 25.19
N THR A 614 3.76 -50.83 25.07
CA THR A 614 2.54 -50.97 24.27
C THR A 614 2.55 -50.11 23.01
N GLY A 615 3.42 -49.08 22.94
CA GLY A 615 3.45 -48.12 21.86
C GLY A 615 2.23 -47.17 21.84
N GLU A 616 1.33 -47.25 22.83
CA GLU A 616 0.17 -46.36 22.93
C GLU A 616 0.52 -45.05 23.66
N LEU A 617 -0.21 -43.97 23.35
CA LEU A 617 -0.05 -42.69 24.05
C LEU A 617 -0.64 -42.78 25.46
N HIS A 618 0.11 -42.31 26.46
CA HIS A 618 -0.41 -42.25 27.83
C HIS A 618 -1.68 -41.39 27.91
N ARG A 619 -2.71 -41.90 28.62
CA ARG A 619 -3.95 -41.17 28.87
C ARG A 619 -3.68 -39.89 29.67
N THR A 620 -4.53 -38.88 29.51
CA THR A 620 -4.41 -37.57 30.19
C THR A 620 -4.31 -37.68 31.72
N ALA A 621 -5.00 -38.65 32.33
CA ALA A 621 -4.90 -38.92 33.76
C ALA A 621 -3.50 -39.41 34.17
N VAL A 622 -2.91 -40.32 33.38
CA VAL A 622 -1.56 -40.86 33.61
C VAL A 622 -0.51 -39.76 33.44
N LEU A 623 -0.67 -38.87 32.44
CA LEU A 623 0.22 -37.72 32.25
C LEU A 623 0.12 -36.70 33.41
N GLN A 624 -1.07 -36.54 34.02
CA GLN A 624 -1.24 -35.71 35.22
C GLN A 624 -0.55 -36.33 36.43
N GLU A 625 -0.69 -37.64 36.64
CA GLU A 625 -0.03 -38.37 37.73
C GLU A 625 1.49 -38.39 37.58
N MET A 626 2.00 -38.48 36.34
CA MET A 626 3.43 -38.35 36.02
C MET A 626 3.97 -36.91 36.17
N GLY A 627 3.16 -35.96 36.63
CA GLY A 627 3.58 -34.58 36.88
C GLY A 627 3.70 -33.70 35.62
N TYR A 628 3.22 -34.17 34.46
CA TYR A 628 3.23 -33.43 33.19
C TYR A 628 2.07 -32.42 33.07
N LEU A 629 1.52 -31.91 34.18
CA LEU A 629 0.55 -30.80 34.21
C LEU A 629 1.03 -29.54 33.42
N ARG A 630 2.34 -29.42 33.17
CA ARG A 630 2.97 -28.35 32.36
C ARG A 630 2.92 -28.58 30.84
N PHE A 631 2.50 -29.75 30.35
CA PHE A 631 2.39 -30.05 28.91
C PHE A 631 1.12 -29.46 28.26
N VAL A 632 0.03 -29.29 29.02
CA VAL A 632 -1.18 -28.61 28.52
C VAL A 632 -0.87 -27.15 28.12
N PRO A 633 -0.12 -26.36 28.92
CA PRO A 633 0.41 -25.06 28.51
C PRO A 633 1.32 -25.11 27.27
N LEU A 634 2.17 -26.13 27.12
CA LEU A 634 3.09 -26.26 25.98
C LEU A 634 2.34 -26.56 24.68
N ASN A 635 1.36 -27.46 24.72
CA ASN A 635 0.46 -27.70 23.58
C ASN A 635 -0.37 -26.45 23.26
N LEU A 636 -0.81 -25.68 24.26
CA LEU A 636 -1.45 -24.37 24.03
C LEU A 636 -0.49 -23.37 23.39
N ALA A 637 0.76 -23.32 23.83
CA ALA A 637 1.79 -22.44 23.29
C ALA A 637 2.16 -22.82 21.85
N ILE A 638 2.29 -24.10 21.54
CA ILE A 638 2.53 -24.61 20.19
C ILE A 638 1.32 -24.33 19.29
N ARG A 639 0.09 -24.49 19.80
CA ARG A 639 -1.14 -24.09 19.09
C ARG A 639 -1.16 -22.59 18.81
N ALA A 640 -0.81 -21.77 19.80
CA ALA A 640 -0.74 -20.32 19.66
C ALA A 640 0.36 -19.89 18.67
N VAL A 641 1.53 -20.54 18.69
CA VAL A 641 2.65 -20.27 17.78
C VAL A 641 2.33 -20.73 16.36
N THR A 642 1.75 -21.92 16.18
CA THR A 642 1.35 -22.44 14.86
C THR A 642 0.25 -21.57 14.26
N ARG A 643 -0.78 -21.21 15.03
CA ARG A 643 -1.81 -20.25 14.59
C ARG A 643 -1.22 -18.88 14.32
N ARG A 644 -0.30 -18.39 15.14
CA ARG A 644 0.47 -17.15 14.88
C ARG A 644 1.26 -17.24 13.58
N TYR A 645 1.85 -18.39 13.25
CA TYR A 645 2.61 -18.57 12.00
C TYR A 645 1.68 -18.62 10.77
N GLN A 646 0.55 -19.32 10.86
CA GLN A 646 -0.48 -19.33 9.82
C GLN A 646 -1.06 -17.93 9.60
N LEU A 647 -1.47 -17.26 10.67
CA LEU A 647 -1.96 -15.89 10.63
C LEU A 647 -0.86 -14.91 10.17
N TRP A 648 0.40 -15.13 10.55
CA TRP A 648 1.53 -14.34 10.04
C TRP A 648 1.79 -14.61 8.56
N ALA A 649 1.63 -15.83 8.07
CA ALA A 649 1.79 -16.16 6.66
C ALA A 649 0.65 -15.56 5.81
N VAL A 650 -0.60 -15.65 6.29
CA VAL A 650 -1.76 -14.97 5.69
C VAL A 650 -1.57 -13.46 5.76
N LYS A 651 -1.22 -12.90 6.93
CA LYS A 651 -0.90 -11.48 7.10
C LYS A 651 0.25 -11.04 6.22
N LYS A 652 1.33 -11.83 6.05
CA LYS A 652 2.47 -11.48 5.22
C LYS A 652 2.13 -11.58 3.74
N LYS A 653 1.29 -12.53 3.34
CA LYS A 653 0.70 -12.61 1.98
C LYS A 653 -0.20 -11.41 1.70
N GLU A 654 -1.08 -11.06 2.64
CA GLU A 654 -1.97 -9.91 2.55
C GLU A 654 -1.22 -8.59 2.62
N GLU A 655 -0.26 -8.45 3.53
CA GLU A 655 0.59 -7.29 3.73
C GLU A 655 1.53 -7.12 2.55
N LEU A 656 2.09 -8.19 1.96
CA LEU A 656 2.78 -8.09 0.67
C LEU A 656 1.81 -7.68 -0.43
N SER A 657 0.60 -8.26 -0.49
CA SER A 657 -0.42 -7.90 -1.49
C SER A 657 -1.01 -6.50 -1.30
N ARG A 658 -0.89 -5.91 -0.10
CA ARG A 658 -1.27 -4.53 0.23
C ARG A 658 -0.11 -3.57 0.04
N GLN A 659 1.05 -3.86 0.61
CA GLN A 659 2.26 -3.05 0.51
C GLN A 659 2.77 -2.97 -0.92
N LEU A 660 2.59 -3.99 -1.78
CA LEU A 660 3.01 -3.89 -3.19
C LEU A 660 2.21 -2.83 -3.97
N PRO A 661 0.86 -2.83 -3.96
CA PRO A 661 0.07 -1.72 -4.49
C PRO A 661 0.30 -0.41 -3.74
N THR A 662 0.43 -0.42 -2.41
CA THR A 662 0.62 0.80 -1.61
C THR A 662 2.01 1.40 -1.77
N ARG A 663 3.06 0.63 -2.09
CA ARG A 663 4.37 1.14 -2.54
C ARG A 663 4.31 1.66 -3.98
N HIS A 664 3.39 1.16 -4.80
CA HIS A 664 3.10 1.68 -6.13
C HIS A 664 2.08 2.84 -6.16
N ALA A 665 1.37 3.07 -5.06
CA ALA A 665 0.34 4.10 -4.86
C ALA A 665 0.72 5.11 -3.75
N GLN A 666 1.85 4.90 -3.06
CA GLN A 666 2.47 5.90 -2.20
C GLN A 666 2.64 7.13 -3.07
N VAL A 667 1.95 8.20 -2.66
CA VAL A 667 1.89 9.51 -3.29
C VAL A 667 3.21 9.76 -4.02
N ASP A 668 3.18 9.69 -5.36
CA ASP A 668 4.27 10.16 -6.20
C ASP A 668 4.43 11.65 -5.87
N TYR A 669 5.24 11.97 -4.87
CA TYR A 669 5.76 13.31 -4.69
C TYR A 669 6.65 13.54 -5.92
N PRO A 670 6.28 14.48 -6.81
CA PRO A 670 6.96 14.64 -8.09
C PRO A 670 8.45 15.01 -7.94
N ASP A 671 8.92 15.34 -6.73
CA ASP A 671 10.25 15.89 -6.46
C ASP A 671 11.16 14.99 -5.60
N THR A 672 10.74 13.77 -5.21
CA THR A 672 11.65 12.85 -4.47
C THR A 672 12.35 11.89 -5.45
N PRO A 673 13.70 11.92 -5.57
CA PRO A 673 14.40 11.02 -6.47
C PRO A 673 14.15 9.56 -6.07
N ARG A 674 13.81 8.72 -7.06
CA ARG A 674 13.53 7.27 -6.90
C ARG A 674 14.61 6.47 -6.16
N ARG A 675 15.82 7.02 -5.98
CA ARG A 675 16.96 6.40 -5.31
C ARG A 675 16.83 6.30 -3.79
N LEU A 676 15.89 7.01 -3.17
CA LEU A 676 15.69 7.02 -1.71
C LEU A 676 14.59 6.05 -1.21
N TYR A 677 13.92 5.34 -2.11
CA TYR A 677 13.00 4.23 -1.80
C TYR A 677 13.70 2.90 -2.03
#